data_AF-A0A388KDQ9-F1
#
_entry.id   AF-A0A388KDQ9-F1
#
_cell.length_a   1.000
_cell.length_b   1.000
_cell.length_c   1.000
_cell.angle_alpha   90.00
_cell.angle_beta   90.00
_cell.angle_gamma   90.00
#
_symmetry.space_group_name_H-M   'P 1'
#
loop_
_entity.id
_entity.type
_entity.pdbx_description
1 polymer ?
#
loop_
_entity_poly.entity_id
_entity_poly.type
_entity_poly.pdbx_seq_one_letter_code
_entity_poly.pdbx_strand_id
1 'polypeptide(L)'
;MGDGNGKREFQLVPKFERKGQDILKGGCTRELQVLLHPHGPWFIFTPDGKSLQVWNYDSGTRVGTWVTPGVDDVLYARMMHVNNWILVKRKKSFCIYENQGNNLRCIKVLTGETGDEVAFGACVHRSLPYLLTCFNQPNFYLWDLLEGGYQDVYRVKFHPTDSEIFASISGDDTIKVWDLPTRSVIKTLMDTGKGYVEGLAFCDRAQKSLVISHRSQGGTVRIWDYRRGVRMARWETHKENVCQALFHPRMPYIFTASANGEIKVWEESSYQQVLSYSYDKLWNMSLCEHSNILALGGKGEFRVLEVVTQKVKKRREGLACAMVGLEKKIEQEMTKVELNCKKVIEELRAEHQRKEMIVAERFVQLETQMKTMVERLEKSKLTIQEVEGKLAQEVSARKMSDECRAHLADRVSQLEFERDTQAEKLKELEKRLDTEFVDACTTDSPLLLREFSGKELRDATCNFDVKCAEGDPKEQIYVGKLGDGTLVTVRRLRDANTNAIIPPAKFKSTVVDRLRLLRHPHLVTLLGVCYEESSLVYEHMACGNLKDWIIACEGKRTRGLLPWYVRFRIMAEIARGLCFLQSDPLASGGGPVIHRAIRPTNILLDNNFVAKIGGIDKALLDSEPDDGLRQGGNKVSELGGNYSDYVAPECWKSGLFNEKTDIYSLGITLLEMLTGNVSTAFEVIDDVIEDNTAFESALDANAGLWDVNLVREVARLGLSSADRNRRKRPSMMTPDIGILPVLEGIARKVELAETGKDT
;
A
#
# COMPACT_ATOMS: atom_id res chain seq x y z
N MET A 1 74.55 -11.98 -10.79
CA MET A 1 74.17 -11.66 -9.39
C MET A 1 73.67 -10.23 -9.36
N GLY A 2 72.43 -10.02 -8.95
CA GLY A 2 71.84 -8.68 -8.80
C GLY A 2 70.52 -8.42 -9.54
N ASP A 3 69.66 -9.43 -9.77
CA ASP A 3 68.29 -9.17 -10.28
C ASP A 3 67.44 -8.54 -9.17
N GLY A 4 67.42 -7.20 -9.16
CA GLY A 4 66.60 -6.36 -8.31
C GLY A 4 65.12 -6.56 -8.58
N ASN A 5 64.54 -7.59 -7.97
CA ASN A 5 63.11 -7.83 -7.89
C ASN A 5 62.47 -6.84 -6.89
N GLY A 6 62.58 -5.55 -7.18
CA GLY A 6 61.87 -4.49 -6.47
C GLY A 6 60.38 -4.63 -6.74
N LYS A 7 59.66 -5.25 -5.79
CA LYS A 7 58.20 -5.36 -5.79
C LYS A 7 57.59 -3.96 -5.98
N ARG A 8 57.08 -3.66 -7.18
CA ARG A 8 56.40 -2.39 -7.46
C ARG A 8 55.15 -2.30 -6.58
N GLU A 9 55.12 -1.29 -5.71
CA GLU A 9 54.06 -1.04 -4.72
C GLU A 9 52.70 -0.70 -5.37
N PHE A 10 52.74 -0.30 -6.64
CA PHE A 10 51.62 0.16 -7.46
C PHE A 10 51.63 -0.52 -8.84
N GLN A 11 50.47 -0.97 -9.31
CA GLN A 11 50.30 -1.62 -10.61
C GLN A 11 49.01 -1.19 -11.32
N LEU A 12 49.06 -1.09 -12.65
CA LEU A 12 47.90 -0.98 -13.52
C LEU A 12 47.67 -2.32 -14.21
N VAL A 13 46.58 -3.01 -13.85
CA VAL A 13 46.27 -4.35 -14.35
C VAL A 13 45.17 -4.25 -15.41
N PRO A 14 45.40 -4.67 -16.66
CA PRO A 14 44.35 -4.69 -17.67
C PRO A 14 43.24 -5.68 -17.30
N LYS A 15 41.98 -5.21 -17.27
CA LYS A 15 40.81 -6.08 -17.14
C LYS A 15 40.38 -6.60 -18.51
N PHE A 16 40.24 -5.70 -19.48
CA PHE A 16 39.91 -6.05 -20.88
C PHE A 16 40.17 -4.86 -21.82
N GLU A 17 40.13 -5.16 -23.11
CA GLU A 17 40.32 -4.23 -24.21
C GLU A 17 39.38 -4.60 -25.36
N ARG A 18 38.92 -3.61 -26.11
CA ARG A 18 38.10 -3.79 -27.32
C ARG A 18 38.64 -2.91 -28.43
N LYS A 19 38.70 -3.44 -29.65
CA LYS A 19 39.22 -2.71 -30.83
C LYS A 19 38.34 -2.89 -32.04
N GLY A 20 38.27 -1.85 -32.88
CA GLY A 20 37.77 -1.94 -34.24
C GLY A 20 36.38 -2.57 -34.34
N GLN A 21 36.32 -3.82 -34.81
CA GLN A 21 35.08 -4.56 -35.06
C GLN A 21 34.32 -4.95 -33.78
N ASP A 22 35.01 -5.10 -32.65
CA ASP A 22 34.37 -5.39 -31.35
C ASP A 22 33.47 -4.24 -30.89
N ILE A 23 33.77 -3.03 -31.36
CA ILE A 23 33.09 -1.79 -30.99
C ILE A 23 31.97 -1.52 -31.99
N LEU A 24 32.29 -1.46 -33.28
CA LEU A 24 31.33 -1.15 -34.34
C LEU A 24 31.43 -2.20 -35.44
N LYS A 25 30.28 -2.77 -35.85
CA LYS A 25 30.22 -3.65 -37.02
C LYS A 25 30.65 -2.84 -38.25
N GLY A 26 31.81 -3.18 -38.83
CA GLY A 26 32.46 -2.41 -39.90
C GLY A 26 33.79 -1.74 -39.51
N GLY A 27 34.16 -1.76 -38.23
CA GLY A 27 35.42 -1.20 -37.71
C GLY A 27 35.28 0.24 -37.23
N CYS A 28 35.67 0.51 -35.98
CA CYS A 28 35.76 1.85 -35.42
C CYS A 28 37.14 2.46 -35.66
N THR A 29 37.22 3.63 -36.29
CA THR A 29 38.49 4.35 -36.55
C THR A 29 38.55 5.74 -35.91
N ARG A 30 37.46 6.16 -35.24
CA ARG A 30 37.37 7.44 -34.51
C ARG A 30 38.11 7.40 -33.19
N GLU A 31 38.54 8.58 -32.75
CA GLU A 31 39.09 8.81 -31.42
C GLU A 31 37.97 8.74 -30.38
N LEU A 32 38.09 7.82 -29.42
CA LEU A 32 37.05 7.55 -28.44
C LEU A 32 37.27 8.37 -27.17
N GLN A 33 36.32 9.25 -26.87
CA GLN A 33 36.26 9.92 -25.57
C GLN A 33 35.40 9.09 -24.60
N VAL A 34 36.07 8.28 -23.78
CA VAL A 34 35.43 7.37 -22.81
C VAL A 34 35.15 8.09 -21.50
N LEU A 35 33.87 8.25 -21.15
CA LEU A 35 33.46 8.91 -19.92
C LEU A 35 32.73 7.92 -19.00
N LEU A 36 33.26 7.75 -17.79
CA LEU A 36 32.66 6.87 -16.78
C LEU A 36 31.38 7.48 -16.21
N HIS A 37 30.42 6.61 -15.89
CA HIS A 37 29.22 6.97 -15.18
C HIS A 37 29.58 7.29 -13.71
N PRO A 38 28.97 8.32 -13.08
CA PRO A 38 29.32 8.70 -11.71
C PRO A 38 29.13 7.59 -10.67
N HIS A 39 28.03 6.82 -10.74
CA HIS A 39 27.68 5.82 -9.71
C HIS A 39 27.53 4.36 -10.21
N GLY A 40 26.88 4.13 -11.36
CA GLY A 40 26.76 2.82 -11.98
C GLY A 40 28.02 2.30 -12.68
N PRO A 41 28.13 0.98 -12.93
CA PRO A 41 29.33 0.33 -13.45
C PRO A 41 29.51 0.51 -14.96
N TRP A 42 29.24 1.71 -15.47
CA TRP A 42 29.11 1.96 -16.89
C TRP A 42 30.06 3.04 -17.39
N PHE A 43 30.39 3.00 -18.67
CA PHE A 43 30.96 4.12 -19.40
C PHE A 43 30.28 4.29 -20.73
N ILE A 44 30.30 5.52 -21.23
CA ILE A 44 29.67 5.93 -22.48
C ILE A 44 30.69 6.58 -23.41
N PHE A 45 30.57 6.32 -24.71
CA PHE A 45 31.33 6.99 -25.76
C PHE A 45 30.55 6.98 -27.08
N THR A 46 31.03 7.73 -28.07
CA THR A 46 30.48 7.75 -29.43
C THR A 46 31.44 7.11 -30.43
N PRO A 47 31.11 5.97 -31.06
CA PRO A 47 32.00 5.31 -32.01
C PRO A 47 31.97 5.92 -33.42
N ASP A 48 30.84 6.51 -33.83
CA ASP A 48 30.60 6.92 -35.23
C ASP A 48 30.03 8.34 -35.36
N GLY A 49 29.84 9.07 -34.25
CA GLY A 49 29.30 10.44 -34.26
C GLY A 49 27.77 10.55 -34.35
N LYS A 50 27.07 9.42 -34.50
CA LYS A 50 25.59 9.37 -34.54
C LYS A 50 25.00 8.37 -33.55
N SER A 51 25.82 7.53 -32.94
CA SER A 51 25.42 6.58 -31.92
C SER A 51 26.21 6.77 -30.63
N LEU A 52 25.59 6.36 -29.53
CA LEU A 52 26.16 6.27 -28.20
C LEU A 52 26.20 4.81 -27.79
N GLN A 53 27.35 4.33 -27.34
CA GLN A 53 27.48 3.00 -26.78
C GLN A 53 27.73 3.06 -25.29
N VAL A 54 27.00 2.23 -24.55
CA VAL A 54 27.20 2.04 -23.11
C VAL A 54 27.72 0.65 -22.85
N TRP A 55 28.79 0.59 -22.07
CA TRP A 55 29.49 -0.64 -21.73
C TRP A 55 29.61 -0.74 -20.22
N ASN A 56 29.55 -1.97 -19.72
CA ASN A 56 29.78 -2.27 -18.33
C ASN A 56 31.28 -2.52 -18.12
N TYR A 57 31.93 -1.74 -17.25
CA TYR A 57 33.38 -1.86 -17.01
C TYR A 57 33.76 -3.02 -16.09
N ASP A 58 32.81 -3.68 -15.45
CA ASP A 58 33.06 -4.85 -14.61
C ASP A 58 32.98 -6.15 -15.43
N SER A 59 31.96 -6.30 -16.27
CA SER A 59 31.78 -7.48 -17.13
C SER A 59 32.47 -7.36 -18.50
N GLY A 60 32.80 -6.14 -18.94
CA GLY A 60 33.32 -5.89 -20.28
C GLY A 60 32.35 -6.19 -21.41
N THR A 61 31.05 -6.16 -21.11
CA THR A 61 29.96 -6.38 -22.05
C THR A 61 29.28 -5.06 -22.44
N ARG A 62 28.77 -5.01 -23.67
CA ARG A 62 27.98 -3.87 -24.16
C ARG A 62 26.58 -3.96 -23.58
N VAL A 63 26.16 -2.92 -22.88
CA VAL A 63 24.82 -2.81 -22.26
C VAL A 63 23.81 -2.34 -23.29
N GLY A 64 24.18 -1.37 -24.12
CA GLY A 64 23.27 -0.79 -25.09
C GLY A 64 23.98 0.00 -26.19
N THR A 65 23.26 0.23 -27.27
CA THR A 65 23.64 1.17 -28.34
C THR A 65 22.42 1.98 -28.70
N TRP A 66 22.54 3.29 -28.60
CA TRP A 66 21.45 4.21 -28.86
C TRP A 66 21.83 5.14 -30.00
N VAL A 67 20.92 5.34 -30.95
CA VAL A 67 21.12 6.28 -32.04
C VAL A 67 20.60 7.65 -31.60
N THR A 68 21.39 8.71 -31.78
CA THR A 68 20.92 10.08 -31.56
C THR A 68 20.06 10.51 -32.75
N PRO A 69 18.75 10.79 -32.57
CA PRO A 69 17.87 11.10 -33.69
C PRO A 69 18.29 12.37 -34.44
N GLY A 70 18.45 12.28 -35.76
CA GLY A 70 18.67 13.43 -36.64
C GLY A 70 20.01 14.16 -36.46
N VAL A 71 21.01 13.52 -35.84
CA VAL A 71 22.31 14.12 -35.55
C VAL A 71 23.46 13.18 -35.90
N ASP A 72 24.49 13.70 -36.57
CA ASP A 72 25.71 12.99 -36.99
C ASP A 72 27.03 13.67 -36.55
N ASP A 73 26.94 14.79 -35.81
CA ASP A 73 28.07 15.58 -35.33
C ASP A 73 28.34 15.43 -33.83
N VAL A 74 28.03 14.27 -33.24
CA VAL A 74 28.31 14.01 -31.81
C VAL A 74 29.81 13.87 -31.59
N LEU A 75 30.32 14.64 -30.62
CA LEU A 75 31.73 14.66 -30.20
C LEU A 75 31.97 13.83 -28.94
N TYR A 76 31.10 13.96 -27.93
CA TYR A 76 31.10 13.09 -26.75
C TYR A 76 29.75 13.11 -26.04
N ALA A 77 29.55 12.16 -25.12
CA ALA A 77 28.37 12.12 -24.26
C ALA A 77 28.75 11.86 -22.80
N ARG A 78 27.94 12.37 -21.87
CA ARG A 78 28.06 12.14 -20.42
C ARG A 78 26.69 11.80 -19.86
N MET A 79 26.64 10.75 -19.04
CA MET A 79 25.41 10.41 -18.31
C MET A 79 25.24 11.34 -17.10
N MET A 80 24.01 11.80 -16.89
CA MET A 80 23.60 12.66 -15.79
C MET A 80 22.90 11.83 -14.71
N HIS A 81 23.10 12.19 -13.44
CA HIS A 81 22.46 11.50 -12.31
C HIS A 81 20.95 11.78 -12.25
N VAL A 82 20.52 12.97 -12.68
CA VAL A 82 19.10 13.36 -12.67
C VAL A 82 18.38 12.66 -13.83
N ASN A 83 17.38 11.83 -13.50
CA ASN A 83 16.40 11.24 -14.43
C ASN A 83 16.95 10.37 -15.57
N ASN A 84 18.10 9.70 -15.41
CA ASN A 84 18.74 8.90 -16.47
C ASN A 84 18.99 9.67 -17.78
N TRP A 85 19.19 10.99 -17.69
CA TRP A 85 19.45 11.83 -18.85
C TRP A 85 20.88 11.70 -19.36
N ILE A 86 21.06 11.97 -20.64
CA ILE A 86 22.35 11.93 -21.32
C ILE A 86 22.61 13.30 -21.93
N LEU A 87 23.69 13.94 -21.47
CA LEU A 87 24.21 15.16 -22.07
C LEU A 87 25.12 14.78 -23.24
N VAL A 88 24.76 15.24 -24.44
CA VAL A 88 25.49 15.00 -25.68
C VAL A 88 26.08 16.31 -26.16
N LYS A 89 27.40 16.38 -26.29
CA LYS A 89 28.09 17.51 -26.91
C LYS A 89 28.10 17.32 -28.43
N ARG A 90 27.63 18.34 -29.14
CA ARG A 90 27.73 18.51 -30.58
C ARG A 90 28.75 19.61 -30.91
N LYS A 91 28.95 19.91 -32.20
CA LYS A 91 29.92 20.94 -32.61
C LYS A 91 29.55 22.35 -32.11
N LYS A 92 28.26 22.70 -32.18
CA LYS A 92 27.73 24.04 -31.83
C LYS A 92 26.72 24.07 -30.68
N SER A 93 26.44 22.93 -30.05
CA SER A 93 25.38 22.83 -29.04
C SER A 93 25.61 21.68 -28.06
N PHE A 94 24.86 21.70 -26.96
CA PHE A 94 24.73 20.57 -26.05
C PHE A 94 23.27 20.11 -26.04
N CYS A 95 23.02 18.83 -26.26
CA CYS A 95 21.68 18.26 -26.26
C CYS A 95 21.49 17.38 -25.03
N ILE A 96 20.37 17.53 -24.34
CA ILE A 96 19.95 16.65 -23.25
C ILE A 96 18.93 15.65 -23.81
N TYR A 97 19.24 14.38 -23.66
CA TYR A 97 18.38 13.27 -24.08
C TYR A 97 17.84 12.51 -22.88
N GLU A 98 16.57 12.13 -22.92
CA GLU A 98 15.94 11.16 -22.03
C GLU A 98 16.17 9.76 -22.57
N ASN A 99 16.60 8.84 -21.70
CA ASN A 99 16.68 7.43 -22.03
C ASN A 99 15.32 6.74 -21.80
N GLN A 100 14.66 6.29 -22.88
CA GLN A 100 13.39 5.56 -22.83
C GLN A 100 13.60 4.05 -23.13
N GLY A 101 14.73 3.50 -22.68
CA GLY A 101 15.12 2.10 -22.88
C GLY A 101 15.93 1.92 -24.16
N ASN A 102 15.24 1.72 -25.30
CA ASN A 102 15.90 1.48 -26.59
C ASN A 102 16.08 2.73 -27.45
N ASN A 103 15.40 3.83 -27.11
CA ASN A 103 15.44 5.08 -27.87
C ASN A 103 15.81 6.27 -26.98
N LEU A 104 16.41 7.28 -27.60
CA LEU A 104 16.70 8.57 -26.97
C LEU A 104 15.72 9.62 -27.45
N ARG A 105 15.06 10.31 -26.51
CA ARG A 105 14.21 11.46 -26.81
C ARG A 105 14.97 12.74 -26.48
N CYS A 106 15.13 13.65 -27.45
CA CYS A 106 15.73 14.95 -27.16
C CYS A 106 14.75 15.78 -26.31
N ILE A 107 15.18 16.18 -25.12
CA ILE A 107 14.39 17.00 -24.19
C ILE A 107 14.70 18.47 -24.42
N LYS A 108 15.99 18.80 -24.56
CA LYS A 108 16.47 20.17 -24.59
C LYS A 108 17.72 20.30 -25.44
N VAL A 109 17.79 21.38 -26.22
CA VAL A 109 18.99 21.79 -26.95
C VAL A 109 19.49 23.10 -26.35
N LEU A 110 20.75 23.12 -25.96
CA LEU A 110 21.43 24.25 -25.37
C LEU A 110 22.39 24.81 -26.41
N THR A 111 22.15 26.06 -26.77
CA THR A 111 22.96 26.83 -27.72
C THR A 111 23.43 28.10 -27.02
N GLY A 112 24.56 28.64 -27.46
CA GLY A 112 24.96 29.98 -27.05
C GLY A 112 24.05 31.05 -27.65
N GLU A 113 24.21 32.29 -27.21
CA GLU A 113 23.35 33.43 -27.56
C GLU A 113 23.07 33.56 -29.07
N THR A 114 24.09 33.35 -29.91
CA THR A 114 23.96 33.52 -31.36
C THR A 114 23.62 32.23 -32.12
N GLY A 115 23.63 31.06 -31.45
CA GLY A 115 23.40 29.75 -32.07
C GLY A 115 24.52 29.22 -32.97
N ASP A 116 25.45 30.08 -33.41
CA ASP A 116 26.57 29.73 -34.29
C ASP A 116 27.87 29.39 -33.55
N GLU A 117 27.87 29.54 -32.23
CA GLU A 117 29.03 29.38 -31.37
C GLU A 117 29.49 27.93 -31.24
N VAL A 118 30.82 27.72 -31.21
CA VAL A 118 31.39 26.39 -31.01
C VAL A 118 31.33 26.00 -29.53
N ALA A 119 30.81 24.82 -29.25
CA ALA A 119 30.76 24.26 -27.90
C ALA A 119 32.16 23.76 -27.46
N PHE A 120 32.64 24.16 -26.28
CA PHE A 120 33.95 23.73 -25.76
C PHE A 120 33.83 22.65 -24.69
N GLY A 121 33.22 22.97 -23.55
CA GLY A 121 33.21 22.12 -22.37
C GLY A 121 31.87 22.15 -21.65
N ALA A 122 31.56 21.06 -20.95
CA ALA A 122 30.42 21.00 -20.07
C ALA A 122 30.74 20.23 -18.79
N CYS A 123 30.15 20.67 -17.68
CA CYS A 123 30.20 20.01 -16.38
C CYS A 123 28.80 19.88 -15.80
N VAL A 124 28.46 18.66 -15.40
CA VAL A 124 27.17 18.36 -14.77
C VAL A 124 27.42 18.34 -13.26
N HIS A 125 26.56 18.99 -12.49
CA HIS A 125 26.64 18.93 -11.04
C HIS A 125 26.24 17.55 -10.53
N ARG A 126 26.87 17.09 -9.44
CA ARG A 126 26.78 15.69 -8.99
C ARG A 126 25.42 15.35 -8.38
N SER A 127 24.78 16.31 -7.71
CA SER A 127 23.55 16.11 -6.92
C SER A 127 22.42 17.12 -7.20
N LEU A 128 22.71 18.21 -7.92
CA LEU A 128 21.79 19.33 -8.18
C LEU A 128 21.56 19.39 -9.68
N PRO A 129 20.42 19.90 -10.18
CA PRO A 129 20.12 19.96 -11.61
C PRO A 129 20.93 21.01 -12.39
N TYR A 130 22.07 21.45 -11.83
CA TYR A 130 22.93 22.45 -12.44
C TYR A 130 23.82 21.86 -13.53
N LEU A 131 23.83 22.52 -14.69
CA LEU A 131 24.71 22.23 -15.80
C LEU A 131 25.50 23.50 -16.14
N LEU A 132 26.83 23.39 -16.20
CA LEU A 132 27.70 24.43 -16.71
C LEU A 132 28.12 24.08 -18.13
N THR A 133 27.97 25.01 -19.07
CA THR A 133 28.46 24.87 -20.45
C THR A 133 29.29 26.08 -20.85
N CYS A 134 30.35 25.88 -21.64
CA CYS A 134 31.10 26.97 -22.25
C CYS A 134 31.13 26.85 -23.78
N PHE A 135 31.03 28.01 -24.42
CA PHE A 135 31.09 28.21 -25.87
C PHE A 135 32.27 29.11 -26.24
N ASN A 136 32.54 29.33 -27.53
CA ASN A 136 33.63 30.20 -28.02
C ASN A 136 33.35 31.71 -27.84
N GLN A 137 32.83 32.07 -26.68
CA GLN A 137 32.44 33.41 -26.26
C GLN A 137 32.90 33.63 -24.81
N PRO A 138 32.92 34.88 -24.32
CA PRO A 138 33.33 35.20 -22.96
C PRO A 138 32.51 34.50 -21.85
N ASN A 139 31.36 33.90 -22.17
CA ASN A 139 30.39 33.51 -21.15
C ASN A 139 30.39 31.99 -20.94
N PHE A 140 30.32 31.56 -19.68
CA PHE A 140 29.88 30.21 -19.35
C PHE A 140 28.43 30.30 -18.88
N TYR A 141 27.61 29.37 -19.32
CA TYR A 141 26.18 29.35 -19.00
C TYR A 141 25.96 28.35 -17.88
N LEU A 142 25.44 28.82 -16.75
CA LEU A 142 24.86 27.99 -15.70
C LEU A 142 23.37 27.84 -15.98
N TRP A 143 22.96 26.64 -16.32
CA TRP A 143 21.57 26.35 -16.65
C TRP A 143 20.78 26.03 -15.37
N ASP A 144 20.42 27.10 -14.65
CA ASP A 144 19.23 27.25 -13.77
C ASP A 144 19.11 28.74 -13.34
N LEU A 145 18.30 29.54 -14.07
CA LEU A 145 18.10 31.01 -14.00
C LEU A 145 19.34 31.96 -13.82
N LEU A 146 19.47 32.86 -14.81
CA LEU A 146 20.29 34.09 -14.93
C LEU A 146 21.76 33.97 -15.35
N GLU A 147 22.03 34.65 -16.46
CA GLU A 147 23.31 34.91 -17.14
C GLU A 147 24.35 35.59 -16.25
N GLY A 148 25.62 35.35 -16.59
CA GLY A 148 26.76 36.12 -16.11
C GLY A 148 27.95 35.86 -17.02
N GLY A 149 28.45 36.90 -17.68
CA GLY A 149 29.46 36.79 -18.72
C GLY A 149 30.79 37.45 -18.39
N TYR A 150 31.94 36.77 -18.60
CA TYR A 150 33.31 37.33 -18.67
C TYR A 150 34.39 36.35 -19.24
N GLN A 151 35.05 36.79 -20.33
CA GLN A 151 36.16 36.29 -21.18
C GLN A 151 36.64 34.82 -21.21
N ASP A 152 36.64 34.29 -22.45
CA ASP A 152 37.25 33.11 -23.07
C ASP A 152 37.42 31.86 -22.21
N VAL A 153 36.35 31.37 -21.58
CA VAL A 153 36.40 30.19 -20.69
C VAL A 153 36.47 28.87 -21.49
N TYR A 154 37.64 28.21 -21.50
CA TYR A 154 37.86 26.97 -22.25
C TYR A 154 37.41 25.70 -21.52
N ARG A 155 37.44 25.70 -20.18
CA ARG A 155 37.04 24.53 -19.35
C ARG A 155 36.40 24.97 -18.03
N VAL A 156 35.46 24.17 -17.56
CA VAL A 156 34.76 24.31 -16.27
C VAL A 156 34.67 22.97 -15.55
N LYS A 157 34.80 22.97 -14.22
CA LYS A 157 34.69 21.78 -13.37
C LYS A 157 34.07 22.12 -12.01
N PHE A 158 33.12 21.31 -11.56
CA PHE A 158 32.66 21.31 -10.16
C PHE A 158 33.67 20.61 -9.25
N HIS A 159 33.74 21.04 -8.00
CA HIS A 159 34.49 20.35 -6.97
C HIS A 159 33.80 19.00 -6.65
N PRO A 160 34.56 17.90 -6.46
CA PRO A 160 33.99 16.54 -6.35
C PRO A 160 33.17 16.28 -5.08
N THR A 161 33.38 17.07 -4.02
CA THR A 161 32.73 16.92 -2.70
C THR A 161 32.03 18.17 -2.20
N ASP A 162 32.67 19.32 -2.32
CA ASP A 162 32.10 20.62 -2.05
C ASP A 162 31.15 21.04 -3.19
N SER A 163 29.85 20.83 -3.02
CA SER A 163 28.82 21.14 -4.03
C SER A 163 28.69 22.62 -4.36
N GLU A 164 29.27 23.49 -3.52
CA GLU A 164 29.16 24.93 -3.66
C GLU A 164 30.34 25.53 -4.43
N ILE A 165 31.36 24.73 -4.78
CA ILE A 165 32.57 25.25 -5.42
C ILE A 165 32.71 24.73 -6.85
N PHE A 166 33.06 25.63 -7.77
CA PHE A 166 33.52 25.25 -9.11
C PHE A 166 34.71 26.10 -9.55
N ALA A 167 35.49 25.58 -10.52
CA ALA A 167 36.58 26.31 -11.14
C ALA A 167 36.30 26.50 -12.64
N SER A 168 36.66 27.67 -13.14
CA SER A 168 36.73 27.98 -14.57
C SER A 168 38.15 28.36 -14.93
N ILE A 169 38.51 28.11 -16.18
CA ILE A 169 39.78 28.59 -16.73
C ILE A 169 39.55 29.26 -18.07
N SER A 170 40.18 30.42 -18.23
CA SER A 170 40.13 31.23 -19.43
C SER A 170 41.38 31.08 -20.31
N GLY A 171 41.30 31.50 -21.57
CA GLY A 171 42.39 31.41 -22.54
C GLY A 171 43.55 32.34 -22.29
N ASP A 172 43.34 33.33 -21.44
CA ASP A 172 44.38 34.22 -20.91
C ASP A 172 45.17 33.57 -19.75
N ASP A 173 45.00 32.26 -19.54
CA ASP A 173 45.60 31.47 -18.46
C ASP A 173 45.14 31.89 -17.04
N THR A 174 44.04 32.66 -16.94
CA THR A 174 43.39 33.01 -15.67
C THR A 174 42.47 31.88 -15.21
N ILE A 175 42.68 31.41 -13.97
CA ILE A 175 41.85 30.43 -13.30
C ILE A 175 41.03 31.15 -12.23
N LYS A 176 39.73 30.96 -12.25
CA LYS A 176 38.83 31.47 -11.21
C LYS A 176 38.18 30.32 -10.47
N VAL A 177 38.23 30.37 -9.15
CA VAL A 177 37.46 29.50 -8.27
C VAL A 177 36.29 30.30 -7.75
N TRP A 178 35.10 29.73 -7.88
CA TRP A 178 33.82 30.38 -7.68
C TRP A 178 33.06 29.73 -6.55
N ASP A 179 32.30 30.57 -5.86
CA ASP A 179 31.26 30.16 -4.95
C ASP A 179 29.93 30.17 -5.70
N LEU A 180 29.26 29.01 -5.74
CA LEU A 180 28.03 28.79 -6.48
C LEU A 180 26.84 29.56 -5.86
N PRO A 181 26.62 29.57 -4.52
CA PRO A 181 25.53 30.33 -3.91
C PRO A 181 25.66 31.85 -4.11
N THR A 182 26.84 32.43 -3.88
CA THR A 182 27.04 33.90 -4.00
C THR A 182 27.41 34.35 -5.41
N ARG A 183 27.66 33.42 -6.34
CA ARG A 183 28.12 33.68 -7.72
C ARG A 183 29.36 34.56 -7.78
N SER A 184 30.19 34.50 -6.73
CA SER A 184 31.35 35.36 -6.57
C SER A 184 32.64 34.58 -6.77
N VAL A 185 33.69 35.29 -7.18
CA VAL A 185 35.03 34.69 -7.32
C VAL A 185 35.64 34.60 -5.92
N ILE A 186 35.83 33.38 -5.43
CA ILE A 186 36.56 33.09 -4.19
C ILE A 186 38.05 33.43 -4.37
N LYS A 187 38.61 33.02 -5.52
CA LYS A 187 40.03 33.23 -5.81
C LYS A 187 40.28 33.33 -7.31
N THR A 188 41.14 34.28 -7.71
CA THR A 188 41.72 34.34 -9.05
C THR A 188 43.18 33.89 -8.94
N LEU A 189 43.56 32.90 -9.73
CA LEU A 189 44.93 32.41 -9.91
C LEU A 189 45.34 32.78 -11.32
N MET A 190 46.49 33.43 -11.50
CA MET A 190 47.02 33.70 -12.83
C MET A 190 48.24 32.83 -13.08
N ASP A 191 48.23 32.09 -14.19
CA ASP A 191 49.43 31.45 -14.70
C ASP A 191 50.03 32.33 -15.80
N THR A 192 51.26 32.80 -15.61
CA THR A 192 51.95 33.70 -16.55
C THR A 192 52.49 32.98 -17.79
N GLY A 193 52.04 31.74 -18.04
CA GLY A 193 52.60 30.85 -19.02
C GLY A 193 51.73 30.73 -20.25
N LYS A 194 52.04 31.49 -21.31
CA LYS A 194 51.44 31.39 -22.66
C LYS A 194 51.18 29.94 -23.11
N GLY A 195 49.96 29.43 -23.00
CA GLY A 195 49.63 28.16 -23.65
C GLY A 195 48.27 27.53 -23.35
N TYR A 196 47.64 26.95 -24.38
CA TYR A 196 46.31 26.35 -24.29
C TYR A 196 46.19 25.28 -23.20
N VAL A 197 45.25 25.45 -22.27
CA VAL A 197 44.98 24.48 -21.21
C VAL A 197 44.05 23.38 -21.71
N GLU A 198 44.42 22.11 -21.47
CA GLU A 198 43.59 20.95 -21.86
C GLU A 198 42.83 20.32 -20.68
N GLY A 199 43.42 20.34 -19.47
CA GLY A 199 42.90 19.63 -18.31
C GLY A 199 42.78 20.49 -17.05
N LEU A 200 41.66 20.33 -16.35
CA LEU A 200 41.36 20.93 -15.05
C LEU A 200 40.78 19.85 -14.13
N ALA A 201 41.36 19.65 -12.95
CA ALA A 201 40.90 18.64 -11.99
C ALA A 201 41.13 19.04 -10.53
N PHE A 202 40.12 18.84 -9.69
CA PHE A 202 40.20 19.06 -8.23
C PHE A 202 40.74 17.82 -7.50
N CYS A 203 41.48 18.05 -6.41
CA CYS A 203 41.75 17.07 -5.37
C CYS A 203 40.93 17.41 -4.12
N ASP A 204 40.25 16.41 -3.59
CA ASP A 204 39.46 16.52 -2.37
C ASP A 204 40.24 16.15 -1.08
N ARG A 205 41.52 15.80 -1.20
CA ARG A 205 42.32 15.48 -0.01
C ARG A 205 42.69 16.73 0.78
N ALA A 206 43.25 16.52 1.96
CA ALA A 206 43.52 17.55 2.98
C ALA A 206 44.22 18.84 2.46
N GLN A 207 44.96 18.78 1.35
CA GLN A 207 45.63 19.95 0.76
C GLN A 207 44.76 20.75 -0.24
N LYS A 208 43.51 20.34 -0.52
CA LYS A 208 42.54 21.01 -1.41
C LYS A 208 43.21 21.63 -2.65
N SER A 209 43.88 20.77 -3.41
CA SER A 209 44.70 21.18 -4.55
C SER A 209 43.92 21.16 -5.87
N LEU A 210 44.34 21.97 -6.84
CA LEU A 210 43.82 22.05 -8.21
C LEU A 210 44.96 21.74 -9.19
N VAL A 211 44.77 20.74 -10.06
CA VAL A 211 45.74 20.33 -11.10
C VAL A 211 45.33 20.90 -12.46
N ILE A 212 46.34 21.39 -13.19
CA ILE A 212 46.20 22.02 -14.50
C ILE A 212 47.27 21.49 -15.45
N SER A 213 46.87 21.17 -16.69
CA SER A 213 47.78 20.68 -17.74
C SER A 213 47.65 21.49 -19.03
N HIS A 214 48.79 21.85 -19.64
CA HIS A 214 48.85 22.68 -20.85
C HIS A 214 49.34 21.89 -22.07
N ARG A 215 48.76 22.21 -23.23
CA ARG A 215 49.10 21.61 -24.52
C ARG A 215 50.34 22.21 -25.18
N SER A 216 50.67 23.48 -25.00
CA SER A 216 51.72 24.12 -25.81
C SER A 216 53.04 24.40 -25.08
N GLN A 217 53.27 23.77 -23.92
CA GLN A 217 54.47 24.01 -23.09
C GLN A 217 55.22 22.72 -22.70
N GLY A 218 55.40 21.77 -23.62
CA GLY A 218 56.29 20.62 -23.37
C GLY A 218 55.89 19.77 -22.17
N GLY A 219 54.61 19.41 -22.07
CA GLY A 219 54.11 18.49 -21.06
C GLY A 219 54.22 18.95 -19.60
N THR A 220 54.15 20.26 -19.34
CA THR A 220 54.11 20.79 -17.98
C THR A 220 52.77 20.56 -17.29
N VAL A 221 52.81 20.10 -16.03
CA VAL A 221 51.66 20.07 -15.12
C VAL A 221 51.93 20.99 -13.95
N ARG A 222 50.90 21.74 -13.54
CA ARG A 222 50.96 22.67 -12.41
C ARG A 222 49.93 22.27 -11.36
N ILE A 223 50.32 22.41 -10.09
CA ILE A 223 49.45 22.18 -8.94
C ILE A 223 49.34 23.44 -8.12
N TRP A 224 48.11 23.83 -7.84
CA TRP A 224 47.76 25.01 -7.08
C TRP A 224 47.04 24.61 -5.79
N ASP A 225 47.37 25.27 -4.69
CA ASP A 225 46.48 25.32 -3.53
C ASP A 225 45.50 26.47 -3.81
N TYR A 226 44.28 26.15 -4.20
CA TYR A 226 43.32 27.16 -4.63
C TYR A 226 42.79 28.01 -3.47
N ARG A 227 42.89 27.54 -2.21
CA ARG A 227 42.50 28.31 -1.02
C ARG A 227 43.55 29.35 -0.68
N ARG A 228 44.82 28.94 -0.66
CA ARG A 228 45.95 29.84 -0.37
C ARG A 228 46.30 30.72 -1.57
N GLY A 229 45.91 30.32 -2.77
CA GLY A 229 46.23 31.02 -4.01
C GLY A 229 47.69 30.86 -4.43
N VAL A 230 48.36 29.81 -3.95
CA VAL A 230 49.80 29.59 -4.14
C VAL A 230 50.02 28.41 -5.08
N ARG A 231 50.94 28.57 -6.03
CA ARG A 231 51.42 27.45 -6.85
C ARG A 231 52.29 26.54 -5.98
N MET A 232 51.82 25.32 -5.72
CA MET A 232 52.53 24.34 -4.90
C MET A 232 53.68 23.72 -5.68
N ALA A 233 53.46 23.40 -6.95
CA ALA A 233 54.44 22.69 -7.77
C ALA A 233 54.24 22.96 -9.26
N ARG A 234 55.36 22.94 -9.99
CA ARG A 234 55.43 22.96 -11.45
C ARG A 234 56.50 21.96 -11.85
N TRP A 235 56.16 20.97 -12.67
CA TRP A 235 57.16 20.07 -13.21
C TRP A 235 56.82 19.64 -14.63
N GLU A 236 57.85 19.34 -15.40
CA GLU A 236 57.77 18.82 -16.76
C GLU A 236 57.57 17.31 -16.68
N THR A 237 56.38 16.84 -17.03
CA THR A 237 55.97 15.44 -16.85
C THR A 237 56.31 14.58 -18.07
N HIS A 238 56.11 15.12 -19.26
CA HIS A 238 56.20 14.43 -20.54
C HIS A 238 57.02 15.25 -21.55
N LYS A 239 57.66 14.58 -22.51
CA LYS A 239 58.39 15.25 -23.60
C LYS A 239 57.46 15.91 -24.61
N GLU A 240 56.25 15.37 -24.71
CA GLU A 240 55.19 15.79 -25.62
C GLU A 240 54.03 16.42 -24.83
N ASN A 241 53.06 16.94 -25.58
CA ASN A 241 51.92 17.67 -25.03
C ASN A 241 51.06 16.78 -24.12
N VAL A 242 50.78 17.25 -22.90
CA VAL A 242 49.88 16.57 -21.96
C VAL A 242 48.44 16.79 -22.41
N CYS A 243 47.74 15.70 -22.72
CA CYS A 243 46.32 15.75 -23.06
C CYS A 243 45.43 15.76 -21.82
N GLN A 244 45.88 15.16 -20.70
CA GLN A 244 45.07 15.14 -19.48
C GLN A 244 45.90 14.91 -18.20
N ALA A 245 45.49 15.55 -17.11
CA ALA A 245 45.99 15.27 -15.77
C ALA A 245 44.82 15.14 -14.78
N LEU A 246 44.85 14.12 -13.93
CA LEU A 246 43.76 13.77 -13.00
C LEU A 246 44.31 13.31 -11.64
N PHE A 247 43.62 13.66 -10.57
CA PHE A 247 43.82 13.02 -9.27
C PHE A 247 43.06 11.69 -9.22
N HIS A 248 43.68 10.66 -8.63
CA HIS A 248 42.91 9.49 -8.25
C HIS A 248 41.96 9.86 -7.09
N PRO A 249 40.65 9.55 -7.17
CA PRO A 249 39.68 9.98 -6.15
C PRO A 249 40.00 9.48 -4.74
N ARG A 250 40.44 8.21 -4.60
CA ARG A 250 40.68 7.56 -3.29
C ARG A 250 42.14 7.30 -2.89
N MET A 251 43.07 7.18 -3.84
CA MET A 251 44.49 6.90 -3.58
C MET A 251 45.38 8.13 -3.83
N PRO A 252 46.48 8.34 -3.07
CA PRO A 252 47.40 9.50 -3.14
C PRO A 252 48.27 9.53 -4.40
N TYR A 253 47.65 9.39 -5.57
CA TYR A 253 48.32 9.36 -6.87
C TYR A 253 47.70 10.34 -7.87
N ILE A 254 48.56 10.87 -8.72
CA ILE A 254 48.22 11.77 -9.83
C ILE A 254 48.54 11.05 -11.13
N PHE A 255 47.59 11.05 -12.06
CA PHE A 255 47.76 10.47 -13.38
C PHE A 255 47.94 11.58 -14.40
N THR A 256 48.91 11.41 -15.28
CA THR A 256 49.17 12.34 -16.38
C THR A 256 49.29 11.55 -17.68
N ALA A 257 48.66 12.06 -18.72
CA ALA A 257 48.55 11.41 -20.02
C ALA A 257 49.08 12.35 -21.10
N SER A 258 49.93 11.84 -21.96
CA SER A 258 50.50 12.56 -23.10
C SER A 258 49.86 12.13 -24.41
N ALA A 259 49.85 13.03 -25.41
CA ALA A 259 49.32 12.77 -26.74
C ALA A 259 50.05 11.63 -27.49
N ASN A 260 51.29 11.34 -27.12
CA ASN A 260 52.04 10.18 -27.63
C ASN A 260 51.61 8.85 -27.00
N GLY A 261 50.66 8.87 -26.07
CA GLY A 261 50.11 7.70 -25.38
C GLY A 261 50.86 7.26 -24.13
N GLU A 262 51.88 8.02 -23.69
CA GLU A 262 52.54 7.78 -22.40
C GLU A 262 51.64 8.24 -21.24
N ILE A 263 51.40 7.35 -20.29
CA ILE A 263 50.68 7.61 -19.04
C ILE A 263 51.65 7.45 -17.88
N LYS A 264 51.82 8.49 -17.08
CA LYS A 264 52.65 8.47 -15.88
C LYS A 264 51.82 8.64 -14.63
N VAL A 265 52.17 7.89 -13.59
CA VAL A 265 51.58 7.96 -12.26
C VAL A 265 52.60 8.54 -11.30
N TRP A 266 52.17 9.54 -10.53
CA TRP A 266 52.99 10.29 -9.60
C TRP A 266 52.42 10.15 -8.19
N GLU A 267 53.27 10.11 -7.19
CA GLU A 267 52.84 10.24 -5.79
C GLU A 267 52.45 11.69 -5.49
N GLU A 268 51.32 11.90 -4.82
CA GLU A 268 50.77 13.25 -4.55
C GLU A 268 51.63 14.07 -3.58
N SER A 269 52.29 13.44 -2.61
CA SER A 269 53.09 14.13 -1.58
C SER A 269 54.48 14.54 -2.06
N SER A 270 55.14 13.70 -2.86
CA SER A 270 56.53 13.87 -3.28
C SER A 270 56.68 14.29 -4.75
N TYR A 271 55.62 14.16 -5.55
CA TYR A 271 55.62 14.33 -7.00
C TYR A 271 56.64 13.46 -7.74
N GLN A 272 57.06 12.35 -7.12
CA GLN A 272 57.95 11.38 -7.76
C GLN A 272 57.15 10.41 -8.63
N GLN A 273 57.75 10.02 -9.75
CA GLN A 273 57.15 9.06 -10.68
C GLN A 273 57.16 7.67 -10.07
N VAL A 274 55.98 7.06 -9.95
CA VAL A 274 55.77 5.71 -9.42
C VAL A 274 55.69 4.68 -10.55
N LEU A 275 55.07 5.05 -11.67
CA LEU A 275 54.86 4.17 -12.82
C LEU A 275 54.86 4.97 -14.13
N SER A 276 55.37 4.38 -15.20
CA SER A 276 55.07 4.77 -16.58
C SER A 276 54.40 3.59 -17.30
N TYR A 277 53.36 3.88 -18.07
CA TYR A 277 52.54 2.94 -18.83
C TYR A 277 52.35 3.49 -20.24
N SER A 278 52.51 2.64 -21.25
CA SER A 278 52.36 3.03 -22.64
C SER A 278 51.03 2.55 -23.23
N TYR A 279 50.36 3.43 -23.96
CA TYR A 279 49.11 3.20 -24.67
C TYR A 279 49.24 3.73 -26.11
N ASP A 280 48.58 3.12 -27.10
CA ASP A 280 48.69 3.60 -28.49
C ASP A 280 47.73 4.78 -28.70
N LYS A 281 48.28 5.97 -28.97
CA LYS A 281 47.55 7.22 -29.28
C LYS A 281 46.33 7.46 -28.39
N LEU A 282 46.61 7.80 -27.13
CA LEU A 282 45.60 8.10 -26.12
C LEU A 282 44.91 9.45 -26.40
N TRP A 283 43.57 9.42 -26.43
CA TRP A 283 42.75 10.63 -26.57
C TRP A 283 42.21 11.11 -25.23
N ASN A 284 41.72 10.19 -24.40
CA ASN A 284 41.14 10.52 -23.11
C ASN A 284 41.36 9.41 -22.08
N MET A 285 41.43 9.83 -20.82
CA MET A 285 41.52 9.00 -19.64
C MET A 285 40.41 9.39 -18.65
N SER A 286 39.73 8.41 -18.07
CA SER A 286 38.70 8.64 -17.05
C SER A 286 38.92 7.70 -15.87
N LEU A 287 38.85 8.26 -14.65
CA LEU A 287 38.91 7.51 -13.39
C LEU A 287 37.52 7.40 -12.78
N CYS A 288 37.19 6.24 -12.24
CA CYS A 288 35.94 6.06 -11.52
C CYS A 288 36.06 6.66 -10.10
N GLU A 289 35.02 7.34 -9.64
CA GLU A 289 34.99 7.96 -8.31
C GLU A 289 34.85 6.92 -7.18
N HIS A 290 34.16 5.81 -7.46
CA HIS A 290 33.79 4.80 -6.47
C HIS A 290 34.58 3.49 -6.61
N SER A 291 35.21 3.25 -7.75
CA SER A 291 36.04 2.06 -8.01
C SER A 291 37.45 2.45 -8.40
N ASN A 292 38.39 1.51 -8.30
CA ASN A 292 39.78 1.72 -8.70
C ASN A 292 39.96 1.49 -10.22
N ILE A 293 38.95 1.84 -11.02
CA ILE A 293 38.94 1.59 -12.46
C ILE A 293 39.41 2.83 -13.21
N LEU A 294 40.30 2.60 -14.17
CA LEU A 294 40.84 3.56 -15.10
C LEU A 294 40.44 3.15 -16.52
N ALA A 295 39.61 3.95 -17.19
CA ALA A 295 39.24 3.76 -18.58
C ALA A 295 40.10 4.64 -19.49
N LEU A 296 40.67 4.04 -20.52
CA LEU A 296 41.49 4.69 -21.55
C LEU A 296 40.77 4.61 -22.89
N GLY A 297 40.63 5.74 -23.57
CA GLY A 297 40.09 5.82 -24.92
C GLY A 297 41.16 6.27 -25.92
N GLY A 298 41.33 5.49 -26.98
CA GLY A 298 42.26 5.75 -28.07
C GLY A 298 41.57 5.81 -29.43
N LYS A 299 42.37 5.70 -30.50
CA LYS A 299 41.86 5.67 -31.88
C LYS A 299 41.29 4.29 -32.23
N GLY A 300 39.96 4.17 -32.18
CA GLY A 300 39.26 2.93 -32.55
C GLY A 300 39.34 1.82 -31.50
N GLU A 301 39.83 2.14 -30.30
CA GLU A 301 39.99 1.19 -29.21
C GLU A 301 39.78 1.85 -27.85
N PHE A 302 39.41 1.04 -26.87
CA PHE A 302 39.44 1.43 -25.47
C PHE A 302 39.94 0.29 -24.60
N ARG A 303 40.56 0.64 -23.47
CA ARG A 303 41.08 -0.32 -22.49
C ARG A 303 40.63 0.06 -21.08
N VAL A 304 40.22 -0.93 -20.31
CA VAL A 304 39.84 -0.76 -18.91
C VAL A 304 40.92 -1.41 -18.03
N LEU A 305 41.50 -0.60 -17.14
CA LEU A 305 42.56 -0.99 -16.22
C LEU A 305 42.05 -0.90 -14.77
N GLU A 306 42.52 -1.79 -13.91
CA GLU A 306 42.35 -1.71 -12.46
C GLU A 306 43.62 -1.16 -11.81
N VAL A 307 43.47 -0.17 -10.95
CA VAL A 307 44.52 0.43 -10.14
C VAL A 307 44.67 -0.39 -8.86
N VAL A 308 45.76 -1.15 -8.76
CA VAL A 308 46.00 -2.08 -7.65
C VAL A 308 47.20 -1.61 -6.82
N THR A 309 47.01 -1.55 -5.51
CA THR A 309 48.08 -1.33 -4.52
C THR A 309 48.21 -2.54 -3.61
N GLN A 310 49.41 -2.75 -3.05
CA GLN A 310 49.69 -3.91 -2.20
C GLN A 310 48.81 -3.94 -0.92
N LYS A 311 48.44 -2.77 -0.38
CA LYS A 311 47.50 -2.64 0.76
C LYS A 311 46.10 -3.15 0.42
N VAL A 312 45.59 -2.82 -0.77
CA VAL A 312 44.26 -3.29 -1.24
C VAL A 312 44.27 -4.79 -1.47
N LYS A 313 45.35 -5.34 -2.04
CA LYS A 313 45.49 -6.77 -2.30
C LYS A 313 45.41 -7.62 -1.02
N LYS A 314 46.19 -7.27 0.02
CA LYS A 314 46.15 -7.97 1.32
C LYS A 314 44.78 -7.91 2.01
N ARG A 315 44.10 -6.76 1.93
CA ARG A 315 42.77 -6.59 2.54
C ARG A 315 41.71 -7.44 1.83
N ARG A 316 41.80 -7.57 0.51
CA ARG A 316 40.89 -8.40 -0.31
C ARG A 316 41.10 -9.89 -0.04
N GLU A 317 42.35 -10.34 0.08
CA GLU A 317 42.67 -11.73 0.44
C GLU A 317 42.12 -12.11 1.83
N GLY A 318 42.23 -11.22 2.81
CA GLY A 318 41.65 -11.43 4.15
C GLY A 318 40.11 -11.49 4.16
N LEU A 319 39.45 -10.59 3.41
CA LEU A 319 37.98 -10.56 3.30
C LEU A 319 37.43 -11.78 2.53
N ALA A 320 38.13 -12.23 1.48
CA ALA A 320 37.73 -13.42 0.73
C ALA A 320 37.75 -14.69 1.60
N CYS A 321 38.79 -14.86 2.45
CA CYS A 321 38.82 -15.96 3.41
C CYS A 321 37.66 -15.91 4.42
N ALA A 322 37.28 -14.72 4.88
CA ALA A 322 36.16 -14.57 5.81
C ALA A 322 34.80 -14.88 5.16
N MET A 323 34.60 -14.47 3.90
CA MET A 323 33.37 -14.76 3.14
C MET A 323 33.15 -16.27 2.94
N VAL A 324 34.19 -17.00 2.51
CA VAL A 324 34.10 -18.47 2.33
C VAL A 324 33.70 -19.18 3.64
N GLY A 325 34.17 -18.67 4.79
CA GLY A 325 33.79 -19.19 6.10
C GLY A 325 32.33 -18.96 6.48
N LEU A 326 31.73 -17.84 6.03
CA LEU A 326 30.32 -17.53 6.25
C LEU A 326 29.41 -18.30 5.30
N GLU A 327 29.78 -18.41 4.03
CA GLU A 327 29.03 -19.19 3.02
C GLU A 327 28.84 -20.64 3.48
N LYS A 328 29.91 -21.28 3.96
CA LYS A 328 29.84 -22.65 4.48
C LYS A 328 28.92 -22.81 5.69
N LYS A 329 28.82 -21.80 6.56
CA LYS A 329 27.89 -21.80 7.71
C LYS A 329 26.43 -21.65 7.25
N ILE A 330 26.19 -20.80 6.25
CA ILE A 330 24.86 -20.62 5.67
C ILE A 330 24.38 -21.91 5.04
N GLU A 331 25.21 -22.59 4.24
CA GLU A 331 24.87 -23.89 3.65
C GLU A 331 24.54 -24.96 4.70
N GLN A 332 25.29 -24.99 5.81
CA GLN A 332 25.03 -25.91 6.92
C GLN A 332 23.69 -25.66 7.62
N GLU A 333 23.34 -24.39 7.87
CA GLU A 333 22.04 -24.08 8.49
C GLU A 333 20.89 -24.30 7.49
N MET A 334 21.10 -24.01 6.20
CA MET A 334 20.07 -24.21 5.17
C MET A 334 19.72 -25.70 5.02
N THR A 335 20.71 -26.59 4.96
CA THR A 335 20.48 -28.04 4.91
C THR A 335 19.76 -28.58 6.14
N LYS A 336 20.02 -27.99 7.32
CA LYS A 336 19.33 -28.34 8.57
C LYS A 336 17.85 -27.90 8.56
N VAL A 337 17.58 -26.70 8.04
CA VAL A 337 16.20 -26.19 7.86
C VAL A 337 15.44 -27.05 6.86
N GLU A 338 16.06 -27.40 5.72
CA GLU A 338 15.44 -28.28 4.72
C GLU A 338 15.04 -29.64 5.29
N LEU A 339 15.91 -30.24 6.11
CA LEU A 339 15.61 -31.52 6.76
C LEU A 339 14.44 -31.41 7.73
N ASN A 340 14.37 -30.31 8.50
CA ASN A 340 13.26 -30.07 9.42
C ASN A 340 11.95 -29.81 8.67
N CYS A 341 11.97 -29.02 7.59
CA CYS A 341 10.79 -28.78 6.75
C CYS A 341 10.27 -30.08 6.14
N LYS A 342 11.15 -30.97 5.65
CA LYS A 342 10.74 -32.28 5.13
C LYS A 342 10.00 -33.13 6.17
N LYS A 343 10.51 -33.18 7.41
CA LYS A 343 9.85 -33.91 8.51
C LYS A 343 8.46 -33.36 8.82
N VAL A 344 8.33 -32.02 8.93
CA VAL A 344 7.04 -31.37 9.21
C VAL A 344 6.03 -31.63 8.07
N ILE A 345 6.48 -31.62 6.81
CA ILE A 345 5.63 -31.92 5.66
C ILE A 345 5.13 -33.37 5.70
N GLU A 346 5.98 -34.33 6.05
CA GLU A 346 5.57 -35.74 6.16
C GLU A 346 4.57 -35.96 7.31
N GLU A 347 4.78 -35.30 8.47
CA GLU A 347 3.84 -35.33 9.59
C GLU A 347 2.48 -34.73 9.21
N LEU A 348 2.47 -33.57 8.54
CA LEU A 348 1.25 -32.93 8.05
C LEU A 348 0.51 -33.79 7.01
N ARG A 349 1.23 -34.47 6.11
CA ARG A 349 0.63 -35.40 5.14
C ARG A 349 -0.04 -36.58 5.83
N ALA A 350 0.61 -37.15 6.84
CA ALA A 350 0.05 -38.26 7.61
C ALA A 350 -1.20 -37.81 8.41
N GLU A 351 -1.19 -36.61 8.98
CA GLU A 351 -2.35 -36.05 9.66
C GLU A 351 -3.50 -35.76 8.70
N HIS A 352 -3.20 -35.24 7.50
CA HIS A 352 -4.19 -34.98 6.47
C HIS A 352 -4.89 -36.28 6.02
N GLN A 353 -4.14 -37.35 5.72
CA GLN A 353 -4.72 -38.65 5.39
C GLN A 353 -5.61 -39.21 6.50
N ARG A 354 -5.23 -39.03 7.77
CA ARG A 354 -6.08 -39.44 8.91
C ARG A 354 -7.39 -38.64 8.94
N LYS A 355 -7.33 -37.33 8.72
CA LYS A 355 -8.49 -36.45 8.68
C LYS A 355 -9.43 -36.81 7.52
N GLU A 356 -8.89 -37.08 6.33
CA GLU A 356 -9.68 -37.51 5.17
C GLU A 356 -10.42 -38.82 5.45
N MET A 357 -9.76 -39.80 6.07
CA MET A 357 -10.38 -41.08 6.41
C MET A 357 -11.56 -40.90 7.40
N ILE A 358 -11.40 -40.05 8.43
CA ILE A 358 -12.48 -39.73 9.37
C ILE A 358 -13.66 -39.02 8.67
N VAL A 359 -13.37 -38.14 7.72
CA VAL A 359 -14.41 -37.45 6.94
C VAL A 359 -15.15 -38.44 6.03
N ALA A 360 -14.44 -39.35 5.37
CA ALA A 360 -15.05 -40.40 4.54
C ALA A 360 -15.97 -41.32 5.36
N GLU A 361 -15.53 -41.76 6.55
CA GLU A 361 -16.36 -42.56 7.46
C GLU A 361 -17.63 -41.83 7.89
N ARG A 362 -17.51 -40.54 8.27
CA ARG A 362 -18.66 -39.70 8.62
C ARG A 362 -19.61 -39.49 7.45
N PHE A 363 -19.08 -39.36 6.23
CA PHE A 363 -19.90 -39.20 5.03
C PHE A 363 -20.77 -40.44 4.79
N VAL A 364 -20.18 -41.64 4.85
CA VAL A 364 -20.93 -42.90 4.73
C VAL A 364 -22.00 -43.02 5.83
N GLN A 365 -21.66 -42.64 7.07
CA GLN A 365 -22.61 -42.65 8.18
C GLN A 365 -23.79 -41.69 7.94
N LEU A 366 -23.52 -40.47 7.48
CA LEU A 366 -24.56 -39.48 7.16
C LEU A 366 -25.44 -39.94 6.00
N GLU A 367 -24.87 -40.57 4.97
CA GLU A 367 -25.62 -41.07 3.83
C GLU A 367 -26.61 -42.17 4.24
N THR A 368 -26.19 -43.08 5.13
CA THR A 368 -27.09 -44.11 5.69
C THR A 368 -28.20 -43.50 6.55
N GLN A 369 -27.89 -42.48 7.36
CA GLN A 369 -28.90 -41.74 8.12
C GLN A 369 -29.90 -41.04 7.20
N MET A 370 -29.43 -40.42 6.11
CA MET A 370 -30.30 -39.73 5.15
C MET A 370 -31.27 -40.72 4.48
N LYS A 371 -30.80 -41.90 4.06
CA LYS A 371 -31.66 -42.95 3.49
C LYS A 371 -32.77 -43.37 4.46
N THR A 372 -32.42 -43.63 5.72
CA THR A 372 -33.42 -43.99 6.74
C THR A 372 -34.43 -42.88 7.03
N MET A 373 -34.01 -41.61 6.98
CA MET A 373 -34.94 -40.47 7.13
C MET A 373 -35.90 -40.35 5.94
N VAL A 374 -35.43 -40.57 4.72
CA VAL A 374 -36.29 -40.55 3.52
C VAL A 374 -37.36 -41.64 3.59
N GLU A 375 -36.99 -42.87 3.96
CA GLU A 375 -37.98 -43.95 4.15
C GLU A 375 -39.03 -43.61 5.22
N ARG A 376 -38.65 -42.93 6.30
CA ARG A 376 -39.59 -42.46 7.33
C ARG A 376 -40.53 -41.38 6.81
N LEU A 377 -40.03 -40.46 5.99
CA LEU A 377 -40.84 -39.41 5.37
C LEU A 377 -41.86 -39.98 4.39
N GLU A 378 -41.48 -40.97 3.58
CA GLU A 378 -42.40 -41.66 2.68
C GLU A 378 -43.53 -42.37 3.43
N LYS A 379 -43.19 -43.08 4.52
CA LYS A 379 -44.20 -43.69 5.41
C LYS A 379 -45.12 -42.63 6.02
N SER A 380 -44.58 -41.53 6.52
CA SER A 380 -45.39 -40.43 7.08
C SER A 380 -46.32 -39.82 6.03
N LYS A 381 -45.88 -39.66 4.78
CA LYS A 381 -46.70 -39.12 3.69
C LYS A 381 -47.92 -39.99 3.42
N LEU A 382 -47.75 -41.32 3.40
CA LEU A 382 -48.87 -42.25 3.23
C LEU A 382 -49.88 -42.13 4.37
N THR A 383 -49.41 -42.03 5.62
CA THR A 383 -50.30 -41.86 6.78
C THR A 383 -51.08 -40.54 6.73
N ILE A 384 -50.45 -39.45 6.25
CA ILE A 384 -51.11 -38.16 6.08
C ILE A 384 -52.23 -38.26 5.04
N GLN A 385 -51.96 -38.86 3.87
CA GLN A 385 -52.99 -39.07 2.84
C GLN A 385 -54.18 -39.89 3.34
N GLU A 386 -53.93 -40.89 4.19
CA GLU A 386 -55.00 -41.69 4.79
C GLU A 386 -55.85 -40.88 5.79
N VAL A 387 -55.21 -40.01 6.58
CA VAL A 387 -55.89 -39.10 7.51
C VAL A 387 -56.68 -38.02 6.76
N GLU A 388 -56.12 -37.45 5.69
CA GLU A 388 -56.81 -36.49 4.82
C GLU A 388 -58.07 -37.10 4.19
N GLY A 389 -58.01 -38.36 3.74
CA GLY A 389 -59.16 -39.09 3.23
C GLY A 389 -60.26 -39.27 4.29
N LYS A 390 -59.89 -39.63 5.52
CA LYS A 390 -60.83 -39.75 6.66
C LYS A 390 -61.43 -38.39 7.03
N LEU A 391 -60.61 -37.33 7.01
CA LEU A 391 -61.08 -35.97 7.31
C LEU A 391 -62.06 -35.47 6.23
N ALA A 392 -61.83 -35.77 4.95
CA ALA A 392 -62.75 -35.41 3.88
C ALA A 392 -64.13 -36.10 4.03
N GLN A 393 -64.15 -37.36 4.45
CA GLN A 393 -65.39 -38.09 4.77
C GLN A 393 -66.11 -37.51 6.01
N GLU A 394 -65.36 -37.12 7.04
CA GLU A 394 -65.94 -36.51 8.24
C GLU A 394 -66.50 -35.11 7.94
N VAL A 395 -65.81 -34.32 7.11
CA VAL A 395 -66.27 -32.99 6.67
C VAL A 395 -67.55 -33.09 5.83
N SER A 396 -67.69 -34.10 4.96
CA SER A 396 -68.94 -34.31 4.22
C SER A 396 -70.08 -34.77 5.14
N ALA A 397 -69.82 -35.65 6.11
CA ALA A 397 -70.80 -36.04 7.12
C ALA A 397 -71.26 -34.85 7.99
N ARG A 398 -70.33 -33.96 8.37
CA ARG A 398 -70.66 -32.72 9.09
C ARG A 398 -71.48 -31.75 8.26
N LYS A 399 -71.19 -31.59 6.97
CA LYS A 399 -72.04 -30.79 6.07
C LYS A 399 -73.48 -31.28 6.05
N MET A 400 -73.69 -32.60 5.93
CA MET A 400 -75.05 -33.18 5.99
C MET A 400 -75.72 -32.95 7.36
N SER A 401 -74.95 -33.01 8.45
CA SER A 401 -75.43 -32.72 9.81
C SER A 401 -75.76 -31.23 10.00
N ASP A 402 -74.96 -30.33 9.43
CA ASP A 402 -75.15 -28.87 9.47
C ASP A 402 -76.32 -28.44 8.59
N GLU A 403 -76.55 -29.08 7.44
CA GLU A 403 -77.76 -28.91 6.62
C GLU A 403 -79.01 -29.38 7.37
N CYS A 404 -78.94 -30.51 8.07
CA CYS A 404 -80.02 -30.99 8.93
C CYS A 404 -80.26 -30.06 10.12
N ARG A 405 -79.18 -29.50 10.72
CA ARG A 405 -79.24 -28.49 11.78
C ARG A 405 -79.81 -27.17 11.27
N ALA A 406 -79.50 -26.76 10.04
CA ALA A 406 -80.07 -25.57 9.41
C ALA A 406 -81.57 -25.74 9.14
N HIS A 407 -82.00 -26.91 8.67
CA HIS A 407 -83.43 -27.24 8.55
C HIS A 407 -84.14 -27.27 9.90
N LEU A 408 -83.48 -27.80 10.93
CA LEU A 408 -83.99 -27.76 12.31
C LEU A 408 -84.04 -26.32 12.84
N ALA A 409 -83.04 -25.48 12.54
CA ALA A 409 -83.00 -24.07 12.93
C ALA A 409 -84.08 -23.24 12.21
N ASP A 410 -84.38 -23.53 10.94
CA ASP A 410 -85.47 -22.92 10.19
C ASP A 410 -86.83 -23.35 10.75
N ARG A 411 -86.97 -24.62 11.14
CA ARG A 411 -88.16 -25.12 11.85
C ARG A 411 -88.30 -24.51 13.25
N VAL A 412 -87.19 -24.37 13.98
CA VAL A 412 -87.16 -23.67 15.27
C VAL A 412 -87.52 -22.21 15.07
N SER A 413 -87.03 -21.55 14.01
CA SER A 413 -87.40 -20.16 13.68
C SER A 413 -88.88 -20.04 13.31
N GLN A 414 -89.47 -21.01 12.61
CA GLN A 414 -90.91 -21.07 12.33
C GLN A 414 -91.73 -21.27 13.62
N LEU A 415 -91.29 -22.19 14.49
CA LEU A 415 -91.93 -22.44 15.79
C LEU A 415 -91.73 -21.26 16.75
N GLU A 416 -90.60 -20.57 16.67
CA GLU A 416 -90.32 -19.33 17.39
C GLU A 416 -91.15 -18.19 16.83
N PHE A 417 -91.42 -18.11 15.52
CA PHE A 417 -92.35 -17.16 14.92
C PHE A 417 -93.81 -17.45 15.33
N GLU A 418 -94.20 -18.72 15.45
CA GLU A 418 -95.51 -19.13 16.00
C GLU A 418 -95.60 -18.82 17.51
N ARG A 419 -94.52 -19.08 18.26
CA ARG A 419 -94.40 -18.70 19.67
C ARG A 419 -94.37 -17.19 19.83
N ASP A 420 -93.74 -16.45 18.93
CA ASP A 420 -93.59 -15.00 18.98
C ASP A 420 -94.88 -14.31 18.53
N THR A 421 -95.67 -14.87 17.62
CA THR A 421 -97.07 -14.43 17.36
C THR A 421 -98.01 -14.74 18.54
N GLN A 422 -97.77 -15.83 19.27
CA GLN A 422 -98.44 -16.09 20.55
C GLN A 422 -97.91 -15.18 21.68
N ALA A 423 -96.63 -14.81 21.64
CA ALA A 423 -95.99 -13.90 22.58
C ALA A 423 -96.29 -12.43 22.24
N GLU A 424 -96.63 -12.07 21.00
CA GLU A 424 -97.12 -10.75 20.56
C GLU A 424 -98.48 -10.49 21.22
N LYS A 425 -99.34 -11.52 21.27
CA LYS A 425 -100.59 -11.50 22.04
C LYS A 425 -100.37 -11.37 23.55
N LEU A 426 -99.21 -11.75 24.06
CA LEU A 426 -98.80 -11.57 25.47
C LEU A 426 -97.96 -10.29 25.71
N LYS A 427 -97.28 -9.75 24.68
CA LYS A 427 -96.40 -8.55 24.71
C LYS A 427 -97.16 -7.25 24.44
N GLU A 428 -98.36 -7.28 23.85
CA GLU A 428 -99.34 -6.18 23.89
C GLU A 428 -99.67 -5.79 25.36
N LEU A 429 -99.49 -6.73 26.30
CA LEU A 429 -99.70 -6.55 27.74
C LEU A 429 -98.43 -6.21 28.56
N GLU A 430 -97.21 -6.41 28.02
CA GLU A 430 -95.96 -6.32 28.81
C GLU A 430 -94.91 -5.32 28.31
N LYS A 431 -95.10 -4.63 27.18
CA LYS A 431 -94.11 -3.65 26.67
C LYS A 431 -94.59 -2.19 26.76
N ARG A 432 -94.83 -1.76 28.00
CA ARG A 432 -94.84 -0.34 28.41
C ARG A 432 -93.60 0.02 29.24
N LEU A 433 -92.44 -0.61 29.01
CA LEU A 433 -91.15 -0.09 29.49
C LEU A 433 -89.94 -0.70 28.75
N ASP A 434 -89.06 0.19 28.31
CA ASP A 434 -87.86 0.03 27.45
C ASP A 434 -86.74 -0.85 28.04
N THR A 435 -86.00 -1.70 27.29
CA THR A 435 -84.85 -1.46 26.37
C THR A 435 -83.70 -0.64 27.00
N GLU A 436 -82.68 -1.28 27.62
CA GLU A 436 -81.36 -1.75 27.08
C GLU A 436 -80.47 -0.63 26.49
N PHE A 437 -79.31 -0.29 27.09
CA PHE A 437 -77.93 -0.89 27.03
C PHE A 437 -77.01 -0.29 25.92
N VAL A 438 -75.94 0.43 26.34
CA VAL A 438 -74.49 0.39 25.92
C VAL A 438 -74.14 0.71 24.43
N ASP A 439 -73.02 1.31 23.99
CA ASP A 439 -71.61 1.30 24.38
C ASP A 439 -70.78 2.48 23.77
N ALA A 440 -69.54 2.55 24.26
CA ALA A 440 -68.31 3.27 23.95
C ALA A 440 -68.01 3.83 22.52
N CYS A 441 -67.19 4.89 22.52
CA CYS A 441 -66.00 4.95 21.65
C CYS A 441 -64.85 5.81 22.24
N THR A 442 -63.64 5.35 21.91
CA THR A 442 -62.26 5.61 22.34
C THR A 442 -61.63 6.96 21.95
N THR A 443 -60.53 7.33 22.64
CA THR A 443 -59.56 8.37 22.24
C THR A 443 -58.10 7.87 22.27
N ASP A 444 -57.34 8.27 21.25
CA ASP A 444 -55.88 8.15 21.00
C ASP A 444 -54.94 8.61 22.14
N SER A 445 -53.74 7.99 22.28
CA SER A 445 -52.49 8.58 22.85
C SER A 445 -51.20 7.72 22.49
N PRO A 446 -49.93 8.09 22.80
CA PRO A 446 -48.78 8.04 21.88
C PRO A 446 -47.67 6.96 22.16
N LEU A 447 -46.95 6.55 21.10
CA LEU A 447 -45.63 5.85 21.03
C LEU A 447 -45.18 4.97 22.23
N LEU A 448 -45.92 3.93 22.59
CA LEU A 448 -45.47 2.91 23.56
C LEU A 448 -44.55 1.86 22.89
N LEU A 449 -43.41 1.54 23.49
CA LEU A 449 -42.64 0.34 23.18
C LEU A 449 -43.46 -0.89 23.61
N ARG A 450 -43.63 -1.89 22.74
CA ARG A 450 -44.47 -3.05 23.04
C ARG A 450 -43.83 -3.94 24.10
N GLU A 451 -44.58 -4.26 25.15
CA GLU A 451 -44.20 -5.28 26.11
C GLU A 451 -44.74 -6.64 25.66
N PHE A 452 -43.84 -7.60 25.47
CA PHE A 452 -44.16 -8.96 25.05
C PHE A 452 -44.22 -9.88 26.27
N SER A 453 -45.21 -10.76 26.31
CA SER A 453 -45.24 -11.82 27.33
C SER A 453 -44.20 -12.90 27.03
N GLY A 454 -43.66 -13.56 28.05
CA GLY A 454 -42.73 -14.67 27.84
C GLY A 454 -43.37 -15.83 27.08
N LYS A 455 -44.69 -16.03 27.26
CA LYS A 455 -45.46 -17.04 26.51
C LYS A 455 -45.45 -16.73 25.02
N GLU A 456 -45.75 -15.49 24.65
CA GLU A 456 -45.78 -15.04 23.26
C GLU A 456 -44.43 -15.22 22.57
N LEU A 457 -43.32 -14.88 23.24
CA LEU A 457 -41.99 -15.09 22.67
C LEU A 457 -41.61 -16.57 22.57
N ARG A 458 -41.99 -17.41 23.54
CA ARG A 458 -41.80 -18.86 23.46
C ARG A 458 -42.61 -19.45 22.31
N ASP A 459 -43.86 -19.04 22.13
CA ASP A 459 -44.70 -19.50 21.02
C ASP A 459 -44.09 -19.06 19.68
N ALA A 460 -43.59 -17.83 19.59
CA ALA A 460 -42.97 -17.29 18.36
C ALA A 460 -41.63 -17.94 18.00
N THR A 461 -40.85 -18.41 18.98
CA THR A 461 -39.47 -18.93 18.79
C THR A 461 -39.37 -20.44 19.00
N CYS A 462 -40.49 -21.16 19.02
CA CYS A 462 -40.54 -22.60 19.30
C CYS A 462 -39.85 -22.97 20.63
N ASN A 463 -40.12 -22.19 21.68
CA ASN A 463 -39.49 -22.28 23.00
C ASN A 463 -37.96 -22.09 22.96
N PHE A 464 -37.49 -21.14 22.15
CA PHE A 464 -36.07 -20.85 21.93
C PHE A 464 -35.29 -22.08 21.41
N ASP A 465 -35.89 -22.82 20.47
CA ASP A 465 -35.25 -23.98 19.84
C ASP A 465 -33.98 -23.57 19.09
N VAL A 466 -32.97 -24.44 19.09
CA VAL A 466 -31.72 -24.25 18.35
C VAL A 466 -31.95 -24.06 16.85
N LYS A 467 -33.03 -24.61 16.28
CA LYS A 467 -33.43 -24.40 14.88
C LYS A 467 -33.80 -22.95 14.57
N CYS A 468 -34.28 -22.22 15.57
CA CYS A 468 -34.60 -20.81 15.47
C CYS A 468 -33.40 -19.92 15.82
N ALA A 469 -32.29 -20.48 16.30
CA ALA A 469 -31.11 -19.71 16.68
C ALA A 469 -30.37 -19.19 15.44
N GLU A 470 -29.89 -17.94 15.52
CA GLU A 470 -29.09 -17.29 14.47
C GLU A 470 -27.74 -16.86 15.05
N GLY A 471 -26.66 -17.11 14.30
CA GLY A 471 -25.30 -16.74 14.72
C GLY A 471 -24.66 -17.69 15.74
N ASP A 472 -23.78 -17.15 16.57
CA ASP A 472 -23.09 -17.91 17.62
C ASP A 472 -24.09 -18.30 18.72
N PRO A 473 -24.20 -19.59 19.11
CA PRO A 473 -25.05 -20.03 20.21
C PRO A 473 -24.86 -19.25 21.52
N LYS A 474 -23.67 -18.67 21.74
CA LYS A 474 -23.38 -17.83 22.92
C LYS A 474 -24.11 -16.49 22.89
N GLU A 475 -24.50 -15.99 21.73
CA GLU A 475 -25.18 -14.70 21.59
C GLU A 475 -26.70 -14.78 21.82
N GLN A 476 -27.27 -15.99 21.94
CA GLN A 476 -28.68 -16.24 22.24
C GLN A 476 -29.66 -15.38 21.41
N ILE A 477 -29.44 -15.35 20.10
CA ILE A 477 -30.29 -14.65 19.12
C ILE A 477 -31.18 -15.69 18.43
N TYR A 478 -32.47 -15.39 18.32
CA TYR A 478 -33.47 -16.28 17.74
C TYR A 478 -34.35 -15.55 16.73
N VAL A 479 -34.67 -16.18 15.60
CA VAL A 479 -35.69 -15.71 14.67
C VAL A 479 -37.04 -16.26 15.11
N GLY A 480 -38.00 -15.37 15.33
CA GLY A 480 -39.36 -15.73 15.71
C GLY A 480 -40.40 -15.19 14.75
N LYS A 481 -41.58 -15.82 14.73
CA LYS A 481 -42.75 -15.35 13.98
C LYS A 481 -43.88 -15.05 14.97
N LEU A 482 -44.27 -13.79 15.08
CA LEU A 482 -45.37 -13.35 15.95
C LEU A 482 -46.72 -13.88 15.45
N GLY A 483 -47.76 -13.82 16.28
CA GLY A 483 -49.10 -14.33 15.95
C GLY A 483 -49.77 -13.63 14.77
N ASP A 484 -49.36 -12.40 14.45
CA ASP A 484 -49.79 -11.64 13.27
C ASP A 484 -49.00 -12.00 11.99
N GLY A 485 -48.01 -12.89 12.10
CA GLY A 485 -47.14 -13.33 11.03
C GLY A 485 -45.86 -12.50 10.85
N THR A 486 -45.66 -11.45 11.64
CA THR A 486 -44.46 -10.59 11.58
C THR A 486 -43.22 -11.37 12.02
N LEU A 487 -42.16 -11.30 11.22
CA LEU A 487 -40.86 -11.85 11.57
C LEU A 487 -40.10 -10.87 12.49
N VAL A 488 -39.56 -11.40 13.57
CA VAL A 488 -38.80 -10.63 14.56
C VAL A 488 -37.53 -11.38 14.95
N THR A 489 -36.52 -10.62 15.37
CA THR A 489 -35.30 -11.19 15.95
C THR A 489 -35.32 -10.96 17.46
N VAL A 490 -35.33 -12.04 18.23
CA VAL A 490 -35.40 -12.05 19.69
C VAL A 490 -34.01 -12.32 20.25
N ARG A 491 -33.47 -11.37 21.01
CA ARG A 491 -32.16 -11.49 21.66
C ARG A 491 -32.34 -11.62 23.17
N ARG A 492 -31.89 -12.74 23.73
CA ARG A 492 -31.97 -12.99 25.18
C ARG A 492 -30.70 -12.50 25.85
N LEU A 493 -30.85 -11.66 26.88
CA LEU A 493 -29.75 -11.16 27.66
C LEU A 493 -29.67 -11.91 28.99
N ARG A 494 -28.43 -12.19 29.41
CA ARG A 494 -28.10 -12.94 30.62
C ARG A 494 -27.01 -12.21 31.39
N ASP A 495 -27.01 -12.37 32.70
CA ASP A 495 -25.91 -11.89 33.54
C ASP A 495 -24.62 -12.65 33.21
N ALA A 496 -23.54 -11.91 32.91
CA ALA A 496 -22.29 -12.49 32.42
C ALA A 496 -21.62 -13.48 33.40
N ASN A 497 -21.81 -13.28 34.71
CA ASN A 497 -21.16 -14.09 35.75
C ASN A 497 -22.01 -15.31 36.14
N THR A 498 -23.33 -15.11 36.23
CA THR A 498 -24.25 -16.12 36.77
C THR A 498 -25.06 -16.85 35.69
N ASN A 499 -25.01 -16.37 34.44
CA ASN A 499 -25.86 -16.81 33.32
C ASN A 499 -27.36 -16.81 33.66
N ALA A 500 -27.77 -16.00 34.64
CA ALA A 500 -29.14 -15.90 35.11
C ALA A 500 -29.93 -14.82 34.35
N ILE A 501 -31.25 -14.86 34.49
CA ILE A 501 -32.16 -13.80 34.01
C ILE A 501 -31.82 -12.51 34.77
N ILE A 502 -31.69 -11.41 34.03
CA ILE A 502 -31.36 -10.11 34.61
C ILE A 502 -32.60 -9.57 35.33
N PRO A 503 -32.51 -9.11 36.59
CA PRO A 503 -33.65 -8.55 37.29
C PRO A 503 -34.35 -7.45 36.48
N PRO A 504 -35.69 -7.46 36.34
CA PRO A 504 -36.43 -6.54 35.48
C PRO A 504 -36.09 -5.05 35.70
N ALA A 505 -35.91 -4.63 36.94
CA ALA A 505 -35.56 -3.26 37.28
C ALA A 505 -34.20 -2.85 36.70
N LYS A 506 -33.17 -3.71 36.88
CA LYS A 506 -31.82 -3.50 36.33
C LYS A 506 -31.84 -3.55 34.80
N PHE A 507 -32.55 -4.52 34.23
CA PHE A 507 -32.70 -4.66 32.79
C PHE A 507 -33.33 -3.41 32.15
N LYS A 508 -34.37 -2.87 32.80
CA LYS A 508 -35.05 -1.65 32.38
C LYS A 508 -34.13 -0.43 32.40
N SER A 509 -33.53 -0.16 33.57
CA SER A 509 -32.73 1.06 33.77
C SER A 509 -31.43 1.07 32.97
N THR A 510 -30.74 -0.07 32.88
CA THR A 510 -29.40 -0.14 32.28
C THR A 510 -29.46 -0.22 30.75
N VAL A 511 -30.47 -0.93 30.20
CA VAL A 511 -30.51 -1.28 28.77
C VAL A 511 -31.72 -0.67 28.07
N VAL A 512 -32.94 -0.99 28.52
CA VAL A 512 -34.18 -0.67 27.79
C VAL A 512 -34.39 0.84 27.68
N ASP A 513 -34.23 1.56 28.80
CA ASP A 513 -34.49 2.99 28.84
C ASP A 513 -33.52 3.80 27.97
N ARG A 514 -32.31 3.27 27.73
CA ARG A 514 -31.34 3.85 26.81
C ARG A 514 -31.59 3.42 25.36
N LEU A 515 -31.81 2.13 25.10
CA LEU A 515 -32.04 1.63 23.73
C LEU A 515 -33.27 2.24 23.08
N ARG A 516 -34.37 2.45 23.83
CA ARG A 516 -35.59 3.05 23.27
C ARG A 516 -35.37 4.46 22.71
N LEU A 517 -34.32 5.15 23.17
CA LEU A 517 -33.93 6.49 22.73
C LEU A 517 -33.05 6.46 21.47
N LEU A 518 -32.43 5.31 21.15
CA LEU A 518 -31.52 5.13 20.03
C LEU A 518 -32.29 4.69 18.76
N ARG A 519 -32.99 5.61 18.11
CA ARG A 519 -33.66 5.36 16.82
C ARG A 519 -32.94 6.05 15.68
N HIS A 520 -32.44 5.27 14.73
CA HIS A 520 -31.74 5.78 13.56
C HIS A 520 -31.87 4.77 12.40
N PRO A 521 -31.97 5.21 11.12
CA PRO A 521 -32.16 4.31 9.98
C PRO A 521 -31.09 3.21 9.83
N HIS A 522 -29.87 3.49 10.30
CA HIS A 522 -28.73 2.57 10.24
C HIS A 522 -28.39 1.91 11.58
N LEU A 523 -29.34 1.87 12.53
CA LEU A 523 -29.27 1.04 13.73
C LEU A 523 -30.44 0.05 13.72
N VAL A 524 -30.23 -1.15 14.25
CA VAL A 524 -31.32 -2.16 14.31
C VAL A 524 -32.40 -1.67 15.27
N THR A 525 -33.63 -1.56 14.77
CA THR A 525 -34.75 -0.97 15.50
C THR A 525 -35.28 -1.92 16.56
N LEU A 526 -35.35 -1.44 17.81
CA LEU A 526 -36.02 -2.13 18.91
C LEU A 526 -37.55 -1.99 18.76
N LEU A 527 -38.24 -3.11 18.58
CA LEU A 527 -39.70 -3.19 18.47
C LEU A 527 -40.37 -3.37 19.82
N GLY A 528 -39.73 -4.10 20.74
CA GLY A 528 -40.26 -4.31 22.08
C GLY A 528 -39.36 -5.08 23.02
N VAL A 529 -39.89 -5.37 24.21
CA VAL A 529 -39.14 -5.93 25.34
C VAL A 529 -39.99 -6.97 26.06
N CYS A 530 -39.35 -8.02 26.55
CA CYS A 530 -39.94 -8.97 27.49
C CYS A 530 -39.09 -9.03 28.77
N TYR A 531 -39.66 -8.57 29.88
CA TYR A 531 -38.96 -8.54 31.17
C TYR A 531 -38.87 -9.91 31.83
N GLU A 532 -39.85 -10.80 31.61
CA GLU A 532 -39.87 -12.17 32.18
C GLU A 532 -38.65 -12.99 31.74
N GLU A 533 -38.25 -12.84 30.48
CA GLU A 533 -37.17 -13.61 29.85
C GLU A 533 -35.88 -12.80 29.64
N SER A 534 -35.83 -11.56 30.14
CA SER A 534 -34.79 -10.53 29.83
C SER A 534 -34.46 -10.47 28.34
N SER A 535 -35.49 -10.35 27.50
CA SER A 535 -35.35 -10.45 26.04
C SER A 535 -35.71 -9.13 25.34
N LEU A 536 -34.95 -8.81 24.30
CA LEU A 536 -35.18 -7.66 23.41
C LEU A 536 -35.69 -8.18 22.07
N VAL A 537 -36.69 -7.50 21.52
CA VAL A 537 -37.31 -7.86 20.24
C VAL A 537 -36.97 -6.79 19.22
N TYR A 538 -36.24 -7.19 18.18
CA TYR A 538 -35.77 -6.34 17.10
C TYR A 538 -36.49 -6.65 15.79
N GLU A 539 -36.42 -5.69 14.85
CA GLU A 539 -36.76 -5.96 13.46
C GLU A 539 -35.92 -7.11 12.89
N HIS A 540 -36.52 -7.95 12.04
CA HIS A 540 -35.81 -9.05 11.41
C HIS A 540 -35.04 -8.58 10.18
N MET A 541 -33.74 -8.90 10.14
CA MET A 541 -32.82 -8.52 9.07
C MET A 541 -32.69 -9.67 8.07
N ALA A 542 -33.53 -9.67 7.04
CA ALA A 542 -33.69 -10.81 6.13
C ALA A 542 -32.41 -11.22 5.38
N CYS A 543 -31.53 -10.27 5.04
CA CYS A 543 -30.26 -10.56 4.40
C CYS A 543 -29.15 -10.94 5.39
N GLY A 544 -29.44 -10.98 6.71
CA GLY A 544 -28.54 -11.44 7.77
C GLY A 544 -27.32 -10.55 7.94
N ASN A 545 -26.20 -11.12 8.41
CA ASN A 545 -24.99 -10.37 8.72
C ASN A 545 -24.07 -10.18 7.48
N LEU A 546 -23.28 -9.11 7.48
CA LEU A 546 -22.38 -8.74 6.38
C LEU A 546 -21.25 -9.75 6.18
N LYS A 547 -20.79 -10.43 7.24
CA LYS A 547 -19.71 -11.43 7.16
C LYS A 547 -20.01 -12.52 6.14
N ASP A 548 -21.25 -13.00 6.11
CA ASP A 548 -21.70 -14.07 5.22
C ASP A 548 -21.72 -13.65 3.74
N TRP A 549 -21.70 -12.35 3.44
CA TRP A 549 -21.66 -11.80 2.09
C TRP A 549 -20.25 -11.48 1.58
N ILE A 550 -19.28 -11.28 2.48
CA ILE A 550 -17.90 -10.92 2.12
C ILE A 550 -16.95 -12.13 2.10
N ILE A 551 -17.22 -13.21 2.84
CA ILE A 551 -16.30 -14.36 2.92
C ILE A 551 -16.49 -15.32 1.75
N ALA A 552 -15.41 -15.54 0.99
CA ALA A 552 -15.28 -16.64 0.04
C ALA A 552 -14.78 -17.93 0.74
N CYS A 553 -15.62 -18.62 1.51
CA CYS A 553 -15.28 -19.97 1.96
C CYS A 553 -15.51 -20.95 0.80
N GLU A 554 -14.42 -21.53 0.29
CA GLU A 554 -14.45 -22.68 -0.62
C GLU A 554 -15.40 -23.76 -0.05
N GLY A 555 -16.52 -23.99 -0.73
CA GLY A 555 -17.42 -25.11 -0.47
C GLY A 555 -18.79 -24.81 0.14
N LYS A 556 -19.08 -23.59 0.65
CA LYS A 556 -20.44 -23.24 1.11
C LYS A 556 -20.78 -21.77 0.82
N ARG A 557 -21.17 -21.47 -0.43
CA ARG A 557 -21.89 -20.21 -0.74
C ARG A 557 -23.34 -20.38 -0.31
N THR A 558 -23.69 -19.91 0.89
CA THR A 558 -25.07 -19.92 1.38
C THR A 558 -25.85 -18.68 0.93
N ARG A 559 -25.18 -17.58 0.56
CA ARG A 559 -25.81 -16.32 0.11
C ARG A 559 -25.05 -15.74 -1.12
N GLY A 560 -25.72 -14.88 -1.90
CA GLY A 560 -25.24 -14.39 -3.20
C GLY A 560 -23.99 -13.50 -3.14
N LEU A 561 -23.63 -12.86 -4.25
CA LEU A 561 -22.49 -11.95 -4.33
C LEU A 561 -22.89 -10.51 -3.98
N LEU A 562 -22.06 -9.80 -3.22
CA LEU A 562 -22.25 -8.38 -2.89
C LEU A 562 -21.33 -7.51 -3.78
N PRO A 563 -21.88 -6.80 -4.79
CA PRO A 563 -21.08 -5.99 -5.71
C PRO A 563 -20.37 -4.84 -5.02
N TRP A 564 -19.24 -4.41 -5.59
CA TRP A 564 -18.38 -3.38 -5.02
C TRP A 564 -19.10 -2.05 -4.72
N TYR A 565 -20.04 -1.64 -5.56
CA TYR A 565 -20.80 -0.39 -5.36
C TYR A 565 -21.73 -0.46 -4.15
N VAL A 566 -22.36 -1.63 -3.91
CA VAL A 566 -23.18 -1.87 -2.72
C VAL A 566 -22.31 -1.86 -1.47
N ARG A 567 -21.06 -2.37 -1.55
CA ARG A 567 -20.11 -2.30 -0.44
C ARG A 567 -19.80 -0.86 -0.06
N PHE A 568 -19.52 0.02 -1.02
CA PHE A 568 -19.29 1.45 -0.71
C PHE A 568 -20.51 2.14 -0.10
N ARG A 569 -21.71 1.83 -0.58
CA ARG A 569 -22.94 2.32 0.06
C ARG A 569 -23.04 1.87 1.52
N ILE A 570 -22.86 0.58 1.78
CA ILE A 570 -22.88 -0.01 3.13
C ILE A 570 -21.84 0.65 4.04
N MET A 571 -20.62 0.91 3.56
CA MET A 571 -19.59 1.60 4.33
C MET A 571 -20.04 2.98 4.80
N ALA A 572 -20.67 3.76 3.90
CA ALA A 572 -21.20 5.09 4.23
C ALA A 572 -22.37 5.00 5.24
N GLU A 573 -23.26 4.01 5.09
CA GLU A 573 -24.38 3.77 6.00
C GLU A 573 -23.91 3.39 7.42
N ILE A 574 -22.90 2.53 7.53
CA ILE A 574 -22.27 2.18 8.82
C ILE A 574 -21.63 3.42 9.44
N ALA A 575 -20.89 4.22 8.65
CA ALA A 575 -20.28 5.45 9.14
C ALA A 575 -21.34 6.43 9.68
N ARG A 576 -22.49 6.57 9.01
CA ARG A 576 -23.64 7.37 9.50
C ARG A 576 -24.17 6.87 10.83
N GLY A 577 -24.43 5.56 10.94
CA GLY A 577 -24.93 4.95 12.17
C GLY A 577 -23.95 5.13 13.35
N LEU A 578 -22.66 4.93 13.11
CA LEU A 578 -21.63 5.10 14.12
C LEU A 578 -21.45 6.56 14.52
N CYS A 579 -21.54 7.48 13.55
CA CYS A 579 -21.50 8.91 13.80
C CYS A 579 -22.63 9.36 14.72
N PHE A 580 -23.85 8.86 14.51
CA PHE A 580 -24.99 9.11 15.39
C PHE A 580 -24.73 8.65 16.84
N LEU A 581 -24.16 7.45 17.04
CA LEU A 581 -23.82 6.95 18.37
C LEU A 581 -22.77 7.81 19.08
N GLN A 582 -21.84 8.40 18.33
CA GLN A 582 -20.77 9.26 18.84
C GLN A 582 -21.20 10.72 19.07
N SER A 583 -22.26 11.20 18.42
CA SER A 583 -22.61 12.64 18.33
C SER A 583 -23.70 13.11 19.31
N ASP A 584 -23.91 12.37 20.41
CA ASP A 584 -24.79 12.69 21.56
C ASP A 584 -26.27 12.25 21.41
N PRO A 585 -26.64 11.01 21.80
CA PRO A 585 -27.96 10.42 21.53
C PRO A 585 -29.13 10.90 22.41
N LEU A 586 -29.21 12.20 22.71
CA LEU A 586 -30.31 12.99 23.34
C LEU A 586 -29.90 13.63 24.69
N ALA A 587 -29.73 14.95 24.66
CA ALA A 587 -29.17 15.85 25.67
C ALA A 587 -29.96 15.98 27.00
N SER A 588 -30.03 14.91 27.78
CA SER A 588 -30.29 14.94 29.24
C SER A 588 -29.66 13.72 29.93
N GLY A 589 -28.33 13.61 29.87
CA GLY A 589 -27.54 12.79 30.81
C GLY A 589 -26.91 11.49 30.30
N GLY A 590 -26.97 11.17 29.00
CA GLY A 590 -26.59 9.84 28.48
C GLY A 590 -25.16 9.66 27.91
N GLY A 591 -24.50 10.73 27.45
CA GLY A 591 -23.17 10.69 26.82
C GLY A 591 -23.08 9.86 25.52
N PRO A 592 -21.94 9.89 24.81
CA PRO A 592 -21.72 9.10 23.60
C PRO A 592 -21.76 7.60 23.90
N VAL A 593 -22.36 6.82 22.99
CA VAL A 593 -22.43 5.36 23.10
C VAL A 593 -21.25 4.76 22.32
N ILE A 594 -20.30 4.17 23.04
CA ILE A 594 -19.18 3.44 22.43
C ILE A 594 -19.66 2.01 22.19
N HIS A 595 -19.68 1.57 20.93
CA HIS A 595 -20.25 0.29 20.52
C HIS A 595 -19.37 -0.92 20.92
N ARG A 596 -18.04 -0.78 20.87
CA ARG A 596 -17.04 -1.81 21.27
C ARG A 596 -17.04 -3.10 20.47
N ALA A 597 -17.83 -3.20 19.40
CA ALA A 597 -18.02 -4.45 18.65
C ALA A 597 -18.44 -4.19 17.19
N ILE A 598 -17.90 -3.14 16.56
CA ILE A 598 -18.12 -2.88 15.13
C ILE A 598 -17.31 -3.92 14.33
N ARG A 599 -18.01 -4.76 13.57
CA ARG A 599 -17.43 -5.82 12.73
C ARG A 599 -18.49 -6.40 11.79
N PRO A 600 -18.12 -7.13 10.73
CA PRO A 600 -19.07 -7.67 9.75
C PRO A 600 -20.19 -8.54 10.33
N THR A 601 -20.00 -9.24 11.45
CA THR A 601 -21.09 -10.05 12.06
C THR A 601 -22.19 -9.21 12.72
N ASN A 602 -21.85 -7.99 13.13
CA ASN A 602 -22.75 -7.09 13.86
C ASN A 602 -23.36 -6.02 12.94
N ILE A 603 -23.01 -6.06 11.65
CA ILE A 603 -23.62 -5.24 10.60
C ILE A 603 -24.62 -6.14 9.89
N LEU A 604 -25.90 -5.81 10.02
CA LEU A 604 -27.00 -6.59 9.46
C LEU A 604 -27.60 -5.88 8.24
N LEU A 605 -28.13 -6.67 7.31
CA LEU A 605 -28.66 -6.21 6.04
C LEU A 605 -30.15 -6.56 5.94
N ASP A 606 -30.97 -5.57 5.56
CA ASP A 606 -32.39 -5.80 5.29
C ASP A 606 -32.61 -6.30 3.85
N ASN A 607 -33.88 -6.47 3.45
CA ASN A 607 -34.25 -6.93 2.10
C ASN A 607 -33.70 -6.07 0.95
N ASN A 608 -33.34 -4.81 1.22
CA ASN A 608 -32.82 -3.86 0.25
C ASN A 608 -31.30 -3.67 0.34
N PHE A 609 -30.62 -4.51 1.13
CA PHE A 609 -29.19 -4.37 1.47
C PHE A 609 -28.86 -3.02 2.12
N VAL A 610 -29.79 -2.46 2.91
CA VAL A 610 -29.49 -1.32 3.78
C VAL A 610 -28.82 -1.86 5.04
N ALA A 611 -27.68 -1.30 5.38
CA ALA A 611 -26.90 -1.69 6.54
C ALA A 611 -27.42 -1.06 7.83
N LYS A 612 -27.55 -1.89 8.86
CA LYS A 612 -27.89 -1.49 10.22
C LYS A 612 -26.93 -2.11 11.23
N ILE A 613 -26.46 -1.29 12.17
CA ILE A 613 -25.57 -1.71 13.24
C ILE A 613 -26.40 -2.36 14.37
N GLY A 614 -26.07 -3.59 14.74
CA GLY A 614 -26.65 -4.34 15.85
C GLY A 614 -25.66 -4.62 16.98
N GLY A 615 -26.16 -5.06 18.15
CA GLY A 615 -25.31 -5.41 19.31
C GLY A 615 -25.02 -4.27 20.29
N ILE A 616 -25.72 -3.14 20.15
CA ILE A 616 -25.62 -1.95 21.04
C ILE A 616 -26.00 -2.31 22.48
N ASP A 617 -26.96 -3.20 22.65
CA ASP A 617 -27.44 -3.70 23.93
C ASP A 617 -26.34 -4.31 24.80
N LYS A 618 -25.38 -5.03 24.18
CA LYS A 618 -24.21 -5.56 24.87
C LYS A 618 -23.29 -4.44 25.38
N ALA A 619 -23.07 -3.41 24.56
CA ALA A 619 -22.26 -2.27 24.95
C ALA A 619 -22.83 -1.50 26.14
N LEU A 620 -24.17 -1.41 26.21
CA LEU A 620 -24.88 -0.77 27.33
C LEU A 620 -24.80 -1.61 28.61
N LEU A 621 -24.92 -2.93 28.52
CA LEU A 621 -24.72 -3.84 29.66
C LEU A 621 -23.31 -3.74 30.26
N ASP A 622 -22.29 -3.57 29.41
CA ASP A 622 -20.87 -3.51 29.82
C ASP A 622 -20.42 -2.12 30.33
N SER A 623 -21.31 -1.14 30.36
CA SER A 623 -21.01 0.28 30.63
C SER A 623 -21.14 0.72 32.10
N GLU A 624 -21.33 -0.21 33.04
CA GLU A 624 -21.46 0.10 34.48
C GLU A 624 -20.25 0.92 35.02
N PRO A 625 -20.49 1.96 35.85
CA PRO A 625 -19.45 2.69 36.55
C PRO A 625 -18.85 1.81 37.64
N ASP A 626 -17.60 1.36 37.45
CA ASP A 626 -16.87 0.63 38.48
C ASP A 626 -16.37 1.62 39.54
N ASP A 627 -16.77 1.38 40.78
CA ASP A 627 -16.43 2.12 41.97
C ASP A 627 -14.93 1.93 42.28
N GLY A 628 -14.09 2.78 41.68
CA GLY A 628 -12.74 3.18 42.12
C GLY A 628 -11.63 2.13 42.31
N LEU A 629 -11.87 0.82 42.37
CA LEU A 629 -10.88 -0.13 42.90
C LEU A 629 -10.96 -1.54 42.27
N ARG A 630 -10.97 -1.64 40.93
CA ARG A 630 -10.65 -2.91 40.25
C ARG A 630 -9.65 -2.71 39.12
N GLN A 631 -8.48 -3.32 39.29
CA GLN A 631 -7.42 -3.37 38.27
C GLN A 631 -7.94 -4.08 37.01
N GLY A 632 -8.10 -3.31 35.92
CA GLY A 632 -8.73 -3.70 34.66
C GLY A 632 -7.90 -4.63 33.75
N GLY A 633 -7.42 -5.76 34.28
CA GLY A 633 -6.65 -6.74 33.50
C GLY A 633 -7.49 -7.81 32.77
N ASN A 634 -8.74 -8.07 33.19
CA ASN A 634 -9.47 -9.30 32.80
C ASN A 634 -10.64 -9.13 31.79
N LYS A 635 -11.10 -7.92 31.45
CA LYS A 635 -12.27 -7.75 30.57
C LYS A 635 -12.01 -8.06 29.09
N VAL A 636 -10.76 -7.92 28.61
CA VAL A 636 -10.45 -8.19 27.19
C VAL A 636 -10.33 -9.71 26.92
N SER A 637 -10.04 -10.51 27.95
CA SER A 637 -9.89 -11.97 27.88
C SER A 637 -11.21 -12.71 27.63
N GLU A 638 -12.36 -12.10 27.95
CA GLU A 638 -13.70 -12.67 27.73
C GLU A 638 -14.21 -12.53 26.27
N LEU A 639 -13.53 -11.72 25.45
CA LEU A 639 -13.78 -11.60 24.01
C LEU A 639 -13.14 -12.77 23.24
N GLY A 640 -13.62 -13.99 23.47
CA GLY A 640 -13.07 -15.20 22.83
C GLY A 640 -13.38 -15.31 21.32
N GLY A 641 -12.41 -15.78 20.52
CA GLY A 641 -12.52 -16.08 19.08
C GLY A 641 -11.66 -15.15 18.20
N ASN A 642 -11.90 -15.08 16.88
CA ASN A 642 -11.30 -14.11 15.93
C ASN A 642 -11.70 -12.63 16.23
N TYR A 643 -12.06 -12.31 17.48
CA TYR A 643 -12.44 -10.99 17.95
C TYR A 643 -11.23 -10.08 18.17
N SER A 644 -10.02 -10.66 18.29
CA SER A 644 -8.80 -9.93 18.66
C SER A 644 -8.47 -8.79 17.70
N ASP A 645 -8.75 -8.98 16.42
CA ASP A 645 -8.22 -8.14 15.36
C ASP A 645 -8.98 -6.79 15.26
N TYR A 646 -10.23 -6.76 15.73
CA TYR A 646 -11.06 -5.56 15.81
C TYR A 646 -10.83 -4.77 17.11
N VAL A 647 -10.10 -5.30 18.08
CA VAL A 647 -9.82 -4.64 19.36
C VAL A 647 -8.60 -3.74 19.22
N ALA A 648 -8.81 -2.44 19.44
CA ALA A 648 -7.73 -1.47 19.33
C ALA A 648 -6.57 -1.79 20.30
N PRO A 649 -5.29 -1.61 19.89
CA PRO A 649 -4.12 -1.98 20.67
C PRO A 649 -4.07 -1.40 22.10
N GLU A 650 -4.61 -0.20 22.29
CA GLU A 650 -4.67 0.47 23.58
C GLU A 650 -5.66 -0.18 24.57
N CYS A 651 -6.69 -0.88 24.07
CA CYS A 651 -7.67 -1.56 24.91
C CYS A 651 -7.03 -2.72 25.67
N TRP A 652 -6.08 -3.43 25.04
CA TRP A 652 -5.34 -4.53 25.68
C TRP A 652 -4.49 -4.09 26.88
N LYS A 653 -4.00 -2.85 26.86
CA LYS A 653 -3.12 -2.31 27.92
C LYS A 653 -3.88 -1.57 29.01
N SER A 654 -4.95 -0.88 28.64
CA SER A 654 -5.62 0.09 29.51
C SER A 654 -7.05 -0.30 29.91
N GLY A 655 -7.66 -1.27 29.21
CA GLY A 655 -9.07 -1.62 29.38
C GLY A 655 -10.06 -0.50 29.02
N LEU A 656 -9.56 0.65 28.53
CA LEU A 656 -10.36 1.83 28.23
C LEU A 656 -10.85 1.79 26.77
N PHE A 657 -12.15 1.92 26.61
CA PHE A 657 -12.83 2.07 25.32
C PHE A 657 -13.24 3.53 25.13
N ASN A 658 -13.12 4.05 23.92
CA ASN A 658 -13.53 5.41 23.56
C ASN A 658 -14.00 5.48 22.10
N GLU A 659 -14.39 6.65 21.62
CA GLU A 659 -14.82 6.85 20.23
C GLU A 659 -13.76 6.42 19.20
N LYS A 660 -12.47 6.55 19.53
CA LYS A 660 -11.36 6.13 18.65
C LYS A 660 -11.19 4.61 18.58
N THR A 661 -11.70 3.85 19.56
CA THR A 661 -11.64 2.38 19.50
C THR A 661 -12.65 1.84 18.49
N ASP A 662 -13.85 2.44 18.40
CA ASP A 662 -14.82 2.06 17.37
C ASP A 662 -14.35 2.45 15.96
N ILE A 663 -13.61 3.56 15.83
CA ILE A 663 -12.99 3.95 14.55
C ILE A 663 -11.94 2.93 14.10
N TYR A 664 -11.17 2.36 15.04
CA TYR A 664 -10.23 1.29 14.71
C TYR A 664 -10.97 0.06 14.16
N SER A 665 -12.02 -0.40 14.85
CA SER A 665 -12.81 -1.55 14.43
C SER A 665 -13.52 -1.30 13.08
N LEU A 666 -13.99 -0.06 12.84
CA LEU A 666 -14.50 0.35 11.54
C LEU A 666 -13.40 0.27 10.47
N GLY A 667 -12.19 0.76 10.74
CA GLY A 667 -11.06 0.70 9.80
C GLY A 667 -10.75 -0.72 9.33
N ILE A 668 -10.68 -1.67 10.27
CA ILE A 668 -10.51 -3.10 9.94
C ILE A 668 -11.68 -3.60 9.08
N THR A 669 -12.92 -3.29 9.47
CA THR A 669 -14.13 -3.69 8.72
C THR A 669 -14.13 -3.16 7.28
N LEU A 670 -13.69 -1.91 7.06
CA LEU A 670 -13.57 -1.32 5.72
C LEU A 670 -12.59 -2.13 4.85
N LEU A 671 -11.43 -2.49 5.41
CA LEU A 671 -10.40 -3.24 4.69
C LEU A 671 -10.87 -4.66 4.35
N GLU A 672 -11.57 -5.34 5.26
CA GLU A 672 -12.14 -6.67 5.00
C GLU A 672 -13.21 -6.66 3.90
N MET A 673 -14.00 -5.60 3.83
CA MET A 673 -14.98 -5.42 2.75
C MET A 673 -14.30 -5.20 1.39
N LEU A 674 -13.06 -4.68 1.34
CA LEU A 674 -12.30 -4.54 0.10
C LEU A 674 -11.66 -5.86 -0.34
N THR A 675 -11.08 -6.62 0.60
CA THR A 675 -10.32 -7.84 0.31
C THR A 675 -11.20 -9.10 0.24
N GLY A 676 -12.38 -9.09 0.84
CA GLY A 676 -13.20 -10.30 0.99
C GLY A 676 -12.58 -11.33 1.95
N ASN A 677 -11.55 -10.92 2.70
CA ASN A 677 -10.85 -11.76 3.66
C ASN A 677 -10.94 -11.13 5.06
N VAL A 678 -11.53 -11.86 6.00
CA VAL A 678 -11.70 -11.43 7.40
C VAL A 678 -10.50 -11.77 8.29
N SER A 679 -9.41 -12.24 7.69
CA SER A 679 -8.13 -12.47 8.37
C SER A 679 -7.08 -11.67 7.61
N THR A 680 -6.20 -10.97 8.33
CA THR A 680 -5.03 -10.25 7.77
C THR A 680 -5.31 -9.14 6.74
N ALA A 681 -6.54 -8.65 6.59
CA ALA A 681 -6.88 -7.61 5.60
C ALA A 681 -6.04 -6.33 5.74
N PHE A 682 -5.70 -5.94 6.98
CA PHE A 682 -4.84 -4.79 7.24
C PHE A 682 -3.44 -4.98 6.65
N GLU A 683 -2.77 -6.09 6.99
CA GLU A 683 -1.40 -6.39 6.56
C GLU A 683 -1.31 -6.53 5.04
N VAL A 684 -2.29 -7.25 4.44
CA VAL A 684 -2.36 -7.44 2.99
C VAL A 684 -2.43 -6.11 2.27
N ILE A 685 -3.30 -5.18 2.71
CA ILE A 685 -3.47 -3.89 2.03
C ILE A 685 -2.29 -2.96 2.30
N ASP A 686 -1.76 -2.90 3.52
CA ASP A 686 -0.62 -2.04 3.89
C ASP A 686 0.63 -2.36 3.05
N ASP A 687 0.89 -3.65 2.79
CA ASP A 687 2.05 -4.10 2.02
C ASP A 687 1.94 -3.77 0.52
N VAL A 688 0.72 -3.76 -0.04
CA VAL A 688 0.50 -3.68 -1.50
C VAL A 688 0.02 -2.32 -1.99
N ILE A 689 -0.39 -1.40 -1.11
CA ILE A 689 -1.09 -0.15 -1.49
C ILE A 689 -0.31 0.76 -2.47
N GLU A 690 1.02 0.70 -2.46
CA GLU A 690 1.91 1.46 -3.34
C GLU A 690 2.16 0.79 -4.70
N ASP A 691 1.90 -0.53 -4.83
CA ASP A 691 2.03 -1.29 -6.07
C ASP A 691 0.64 -1.47 -6.72
N ASN A 692 0.43 -0.84 -7.88
CA ASN A 692 -0.86 -0.91 -8.58
C ASN A 692 -1.31 -2.35 -8.90
N THR A 693 -0.38 -3.22 -9.32
CA THR A 693 -0.71 -4.57 -9.76
C THR A 693 -0.99 -5.51 -8.58
N ALA A 694 -0.19 -5.38 -7.52
CA ALA A 694 -0.38 -6.15 -6.30
C ALA A 694 -1.65 -5.68 -5.57
N PHE A 695 -1.93 -4.37 -5.56
CA PHE A 695 -3.13 -3.80 -4.96
C PHE A 695 -4.41 -4.32 -5.64
N GLU A 696 -4.49 -4.29 -6.97
CA GLU A 696 -5.63 -4.84 -7.70
C GLU A 696 -5.83 -6.35 -7.44
N SER A 697 -4.72 -7.10 -7.31
CA SER A 697 -4.76 -8.54 -7.04
C SER A 697 -5.22 -8.89 -5.61
N ALA A 698 -5.08 -7.95 -4.66
CA ALA A 698 -5.50 -8.12 -3.27
C ALA A 698 -6.99 -7.83 -3.05
N LEU A 699 -7.68 -7.21 -4.02
CA LEU A 699 -9.09 -6.89 -3.92
C LEU A 699 -9.97 -8.12 -4.17
N ASP A 700 -11.15 -8.13 -3.57
CA ASP A 700 -12.11 -9.22 -3.75
C ASP A 700 -12.64 -9.25 -5.19
N ALA A 701 -12.14 -10.21 -5.98
CA ALA A 701 -12.59 -10.43 -7.35
C ALA A 701 -14.09 -10.78 -7.44
N ASN A 702 -14.70 -11.30 -6.37
CA ASN A 702 -16.12 -11.63 -6.35
C ASN A 702 -17.03 -10.40 -6.28
N ALA A 703 -16.49 -9.24 -5.92
CA ALA A 703 -17.24 -7.97 -5.90
C ALA A 703 -17.37 -7.33 -7.29
N GLY A 704 -16.70 -7.89 -8.31
CA GLY A 704 -16.69 -7.39 -9.68
C GLY A 704 -15.48 -6.49 -9.99
N LEU A 705 -15.61 -5.69 -11.05
CA LEU A 705 -14.56 -4.76 -11.49
C LEU A 705 -14.57 -3.49 -10.65
N TRP A 706 -13.62 -3.41 -9.71
CA TRP A 706 -13.42 -2.27 -8.84
C TRP A 706 -12.93 -1.02 -9.58
N ASP A 707 -13.40 0.17 -9.19
CA ASP A 707 -12.73 1.43 -9.55
C ASP A 707 -11.53 1.65 -8.64
N VAL A 708 -10.34 1.36 -9.17
CA VAL A 708 -9.07 1.36 -8.44
C VAL A 708 -8.78 2.69 -7.73
N ASN A 709 -9.26 3.83 -8.26
CA ASN A 709 -9.05 5.12 -7.62
C ASN A 709 -9.93 5.28 -6.38
N LEU A 710 -11.22 4.94 -6.50
CA LEU A 710 -12.15 4.98 -5.38
C LEU A 710 -11.77 3.97 -4.30
N VAL A 711 -11.37 2.75 -4.69
CA VAL A 711 -10.91 1.72 -3.75
C VAL A 711 -9.69 2.18 -2.98
N ARG A 712 -8.72 2.80 -3.66
CA ARG A 712 -7.51 3.30 -3.01
C ARG A 712 -7.81 4.40 -2.00
N GLU A 713 -8.79 5.25 -2.28
CA GLU A 713 -9.28 6.27 -1.35
C GLU A 713 -9.85 5.62 -0.07
N VAL A 714 -10.71 4.60 -0.22
CA VAL A 714 -11.24 3.82 0.91
C VAL A 714 -10.15 3.04 1.65
N ALA A 715 -9.20 2.43 0.95
CA ALA A 715 -8.11 1.67 1.54
C ALA A 715 -7.23 2.55 2.44
N ARG A 716 -6.86 3.76 1.97
CA ARG A 716 -6.13 4.74 2.77
C ARG A 716 -6.92 5.19 4.00
N LEU A 717 -8.24 5.36 3.85
CA LEU A 717 -9.12 5.69 4.98
C LEU A 717 -9.19 4.53 5.98
N GLY A 718 -9.28 3.28 5.51
CA GLY A 718 -9.26 2.07 6.34
C GLY A 718 -7.96 1.93 7.13
N LEU A 719 -6.81 2.06 6.46
CA LEU A 719 -5.48 1.99 7.10
C LEU A 719 -5.27 3.10 8.14
N SER A 720 -5.62 4.35 7.81
CA SER A 720 -5.51 5.46 8.76
C SER A 720 -6.48 5.32 9.96
N SER A 721 -7.67 4.76 9.74
CA SER A 721 -8.64 4.45 10.81
C SER A 721 -8.16 3.31 11.71
N ALA A 722 -7.48 2.31 11.15
CA ALA A 722 -6.88 1.18 11.86
C ALA A 722 -5.44 1.45 12.36
N ASP A 723 -4.96 2.71 12.38
CA ASP A 723 -3.61 3.01 12.88
C ASP A 723 -3.48 2.64 14.37
N ARG A 724 -2.36 2.01 14.73
CA ARG A 724 -2.04 1.64 16.11
C ARG A 724 -1.99 2.84 17.06
N ASN A 725 -1.67 4.02 16.55
CA ASN A 725 -1.71 5.27 17.29
C ASN A 725 -3.07 5.95 17.16
N ARG A 726 -3.86 5.92 18.24
CA ARG A 726 -5.19 6.56 18.31
C ARG A 726 -5.24 8.03 17.89
N ARG A 727 -4.13 8.78 17.99
CA ARG A 727 -4.06 10.20 17.60
C ARG A 727 -4.01 10.41 16.09
N LYS A 728 -3.54 9.42 15.34
CA LYS A 728 -3.47 9.46 13.88
C LYS A 728 -4.81 9.09 13.22
N ARG A 729 -5.68 8.40 13.96
CA ARG A 729 -6.99 7.99 13.46
C ARG A 729 -7.86 9.23 13.15
N PRO A 730 -8.47 9.32 11.96
CA PRO A 730 -9.30 10.45 11.56
C PRO A 730 -10.50 10.64 12.50
N SER A 731 -11.10 11.83 12.46
CA SER A 731 -12.39 12.06 13.12
C SER A 731 -13.53 11.61 12.22
N MET A 732 -14.69 11.32 12.81
CA MET A 732 -15.88 10.94 12.04
C MET A 732 -16.40 12.10 11.17
N MET A 733 -16.46 13.32 11.73
CA MET A 733 -17.13 14.49 11.13
C MET A 733 -16.19 15.61 10.62
N THR A 734 -14.87 15.43 10.57
CA THR A 734 -14.01 16.49 10.03
C THR A 734 -14.41 16.80 8.57
N PRO A 735 -14.70 18.05 8.19
CA PRO A 735 -15.08 18.38 6.82
C PRO A 735 -14.02 17.91 5.82
N ASP A 736 -14.45 17.33 4.69
CA ASP A 736 -13.66 16.85 3.54
C ASP A 736 -12.63 15.73 3.80
N ILE A 737 -12.12 15.59 5.02
CA ILE A 737 -11.08 14.60 5.40
C ILE A 737 -11.53 13.61 6.48
N GLY A 738 -12.73 13.81 7.03
CA GLY A 738 -13.33 12.90 8.01
C GLY A 738 -13.89 11.64 7.36
N ILE A 739 -14.07 10.61 8.18
CA ILE A 739 -14.50 9.28 7.70
C ILE A 739 -15.85 9.37 6.96
N LEU A 740 -16.84 10.04 7.55
CA LEU A 740 -18.18 10.11 6.99
C LEU A 740 -18.23 10.92 5.68
N PRO A 741 -17.69 12.16 5.60
CA PRO A 741 -17.67 12.92 4.34
C PRO A 741 -16.98 12.20 3.18
N VAL A 742 -15.86 11.50 3.44
CA VAL A 742 -15.13 10.75 2.41
C VAL A 742 -15.98 9.59 1.89
N LEU A 743 -16.53 8.75 2.78
CA LEU A 743 -17.35 7.61 2.37
C LEU A 743 -18.65 8.04 1.66
N GLU A 744 -19.30 9.11 2.10
CA GLU A 744 -20.48 9.66 1.42
C GLU A 744 -20.12 10.32 0.08
N GLY A 745 -18.94 10.92 -0.03
CA GLY A 745 -18.42 11.45 -1.29
C GLY A 745 -18.22 10.32 -2.31
N ILE A 746 -17.64 9.20 -1.88
CA ILE A 746 -17.43 8.02 -2.73
C ILE A 746 -18.77 7.38 -3.13
N ALA A 747 -19.68 7.14 -2.16
CA ALA A 747 -20.99 6.57 -2.45
C ALA A 747 -21.78 7.40 -3.49
N ARG A 748 -21.78 8.74 -3.35
CA ARG A 748 -22.43 9.63 -4.34
C ARG A 748 -21.79 9.57 -5.72
N LYS A 749 -20.46 9.52 -5.82
CA LYS A 749 -19.76 9.37 -7.12
C LYS A 749 -20.21 8.09 -7.84
N VAL A 750 -20.42 7.01 -7.09
CA VAL A 750 -20.85 5.71 -7.62
C VAL A 750 -22.30 5.76 -8.10
N GLU A 751 -23.22 6.34 -7.32
CA GLU A 751 -24.62 6.53 -7.71
C GLU A 751 -24.76 7.39 -8.99
N LEU A 752 -23.94 8.44 -9.13
CA LEU A 752 -23.89 9.27 -10.34
C LEU A 752 -23.32 8.51 -11.56
N ALA A 753 -22.34 7.64 -11.35
CA ALA A 753 -21.74 6.84 -12.42
C ALA A 753 -22.68 5.73 -12.93
N GLU A 754 -23.61 5.25 -12.10
CA GLU A 754 -24.64 4.29 -12.50
C GLU A 754 -25.79 4.97 -13.25
N THR A 755 -26.26 6.13 -12.78
CA THR A 755 -27.36 6.88 -13.43
C THR A 755 -26.97 7.49 -14.79
N GLY A 756 -25.69 7.76 -15.02
CA GLY A 756 -25.18 8.26 -16.31
C GLY A 756 -24.92 7.20 -17.38
N LYS A 757 -25.15 5.90 -17.10
CA LYS A 757 -25.00 4.81 -18.09
C LYS A 757 -26.29 4.44 -18.83
N ASP A 758 -27.42 5.05 -18.45
CA ASP A 758 -28.74 4.83 -19.07
C ASP A 758 -29.17 5.96 -20.05
N THR A 759 -28.25 6.84 -20.46
CA THR A 759 -28.43 7.84 -21.52
C THR A 759 -27.41 7.66 -22.63
#